data_AF-A0A2E6C7T6-F1
#
_entry.id   AF-A0A2E6C7T6-F1
#
_cell.length_a   1.000
_cell.length_b   1.000
_cell.length_c   1.000
_cell.angle_alpha   90.00
_cell.angle_beta   90.00
_cell.angle_gamma   90.00
#
_symmetry.space_group_name_H-M   'P 1'
#
loop_
_entity.id
_entity.type
_entity.pdbx_description
1 polymer ?
#
loop_
_entity_poly.entity_id
_entity_poly.type
_entity_poly.pdbx_seq_one_letter_code
_entity_poly.pdbx_strand_id
1 'polypeptide(L)'
;MRSTWCRALLVSFVLIMSSLAGCLGNDDEDDGDYGTVMVSTYHIKEIVEAITGDSVKVEMMSTQNIPVHDYQPSLDDIVRLSEADLFFYHGLNLEPWAVGTLDGLGSDAPEFAQVHTMPTGEISLDYEGMLVDTLCESLNAPSASVIHILAEHPEDADELHGDDAAHNLGFPEDDHDEHAEEEHDNHDEEGGHGDHDEHNHGEHEMLMPEDTLTASSDCPAGTTISVYHFEKGEYMLEFEGEDVESFKMAIAQMMGAHHHHHDHGDHGDEDHDDHDEDGEDHDDHDEEMHAEDVLAMFDSNSDGYLSLEEFMEGMESMEDDHGDHGDDDHGDHADHDVHHGLAVVYPDNTSVIFDMDHDELPENATGWNLTTMAFSENNISLTSSYSTWGNYVSGINGFEAPTDSSWWWELHTWNDSSDSWEASTLGVDSVMIHIDANYLAWAPNSTDDSMIPHPGASLVDDHDEHHDEHDYEHEFEEAFFEHHFNEADADADGLLDMTELETFADTMNNMEDDVEIDLMTEIYMSIFDEDEDGVLSVEEFTEMMEMMMSMDEDGHDEHDDHDHGEDDMVCYDISTHTVDSSITTEADCDAAGLMWTAANSGPGGDDDHDDDMNMTEMAEMMFAMFDTNEDGTLDESEVHTMMEMMMEEEHEEGVAFIGLHIEREGEYGIALPEDVELHVLMRGGHEGHDHGGHDDHSGHEDHDDHDEHGDDEHDDHDDHGDESHDEEELAYDPHSWLDPVAVAAQVDVVLDKLIEVFPDGEDLFKDNANDFKVELVKLDEKFASLADICSDRVVAANHNAYSYMAYRYDLDFVTVHGLDPEGEPSPADIQNVVDHINENNLEVLFIEEYTSQSSVQAIVEETGVSIQTLYTMEMAPIDDSDDYLSLMEKNFENLKAGMTCSA
;
A
#
# COMPACT_ATOMS: atom_id res chain seq x y z
N MET A 1 40.89 -43.78 -82.84
CA MET A 1 39.56 -44.01 -82.24
C MET A 1 39.54 -43.77 -80.72
N ARG A 2 40.54 -44.22 -79.93
CA ARG A 2 40.57 -43.94 -78.47
C ARG A 2 40.86 -42.47 -78.09
N SER A 3 41.72 -41.75 -78.82
CA SER A 3 42.05 -40.35 -78.52
C SER A 3 40.92 -39.35 -78.83
N THR A 4 40.08 -39.64 -79.83
CA THR A 4 38.94 -38.79 -80.20
C THR A 4 37.77 -38.94 -79.23
N TRP A 5 37.62 -40.10 -78.60
CA TRP A 5 36.59 -40.35 -77.59
C TRP A 5 36.92 -39.68 -76.26
N CYS A 6 38.17 -39.73 -75.81
CA CYS A 6 38.58 -39.02 -74.59
C CYS A 6 38.45 -37.50 -74.74
N ARG A 7 38.72 -36.95 -75.93
CA ARG A 7 38.53 -35.51 -76.20
C ARG A 7 37.06 -35.09 -76.23
N ALA A 8 36.17 -35.93 -76.76
CA ALA A 8 34.73 -35.66 -76.76
C ALA A 8 34.14 -35.70 -75.34
N LEU A 9 34.55 -36.68 -74.51
CA LEU A 9 34.11 -36.76 -73.12
C LEU A 9 34.64 -35.61 -72.25
N LEU A 10 35.88 -35.17 -72.48
CA LEU A 10 36.46 -34.05 -71.75
C LEU A 10 35.82 -32.70 -72.15
N VAL A 11 35.47 -32.53 -73.42
CA VAL A 11 34.74 -31.34 -73.89
C VAL A 11 33.29 -31.34 -73.40
N SER A 12 32.60 -32.49 -73.37
CA SER A 12 31.27 -32.58 -72.75
C SER A 12 31.30 -32.35 -71.25
N PHE A 13 32.32 -32.84 -70.54
CA PHE A 13 32.47 -32.60 -69.10
C PHE A 13 32.74 -31.12 -68.79
N VAL A 14 33.58 -30.46 -69.59
CA VAL A 14 33.82 -29.00 -69.46
C VAL A 14 32.58 -28.19 -69.80
N LEU A 15 31.80 -28.58 -70.82
CA LEU A 15 30.54 -27.90 -71.15
C LEU A 15 29.45 -28.09 -70.09
N ILE A 16 29.36 -29.26 -69.46
CA ILE A 16 28.43 -29.53 -68.36
C ILE A 16 28.87 -28.78 -67.09
N MET A 17 30.16 -28.76 -66.78
CA MET A 17 30.68 -27.96 -65.64
C MET A 17 30.57 -26.45 -65.89
N SER A 18 30.66 -25.99 -67.14
CA SER A 18 30.44 -24.57 -67.48
C SER A 18 28.97 -24.16 -67.39
N SER A 19 28.01 -25.10 -67.51
CA SER A 19 26.60 -24.84 -67.22
C SER A 19 26.23 -24.96 -65.73
N LEU A 20 27.10 -25.55 -64.90
CA LEU A 20 26.94 -25.60 -63.44
C LEU A 20 27.60 -24.39 -62.75
N ALA A 21 28.66 -23.81 -63.31
CA ALA A 21 29.25 -22.57 -62.81
C ALA A 21 28.45 -21.30 -63.18
N GLY A 22 27.36 -21.43 -63.95
CA GLY A 22 26.40 -20.34 -64.23
C GLY A 22 25.11 -20.43 -63.39
N CYS A 23 25.07 -21.33 -62.40
CA CYS A 23 24.03 -21.43 -61.37
C CYS A 23 24.69 -21.54 -59.98
N LEU A 24 25.76 -20.78 -59.76
CA LEU A 24 25.91 -20.07 -58.50
C LEU A 24 25.28 -18.70 -58.78
N GLY A 25 23.95 -18.67 -58.78
CA GLY A 25 23.31 -17.48 -58.28
C GLY A 25 23.69 -17.47 -56.82
N ASN A 26 24.68 -16.64 -56.48
CA ASN A 26 24.41 -15.75 -55.38
C ASN A 26 23.11 -15.09 -55.80
N ASP A 27 22.03 -15.35 -55.06
CA ASP A 27 21.05 -14.30 -54.91
C ASP A 27 21.89 -13.17 -54.30
N ASP A 28 22.40 -12.30 -55.18
CA ASP A 28 22.87 -10.99 -54.76
C ASP A 28 21.57 -10.36 -54.26
N GLU A 29 21.31 -10.54 -52.96
CA GLU A 29 20.48 -9.63 -52.21
C GLU A 29 20.99 -8.24 -52.57
N ASP A 30 20.06 -7.39 -52.98
CA ASP A 30 20.31 -6.07 -53.54
C ASP A 30 20.86 -5.20 -52.40
N ASP A 31 22.14 -5.40 -52.04
CA ASP A 31 22.92 -4.46 -51.23
C ASP A 31 22.88 -3.16 -52.04
N GLY A 32 22.09 -2.17 -51.60
CA GLY A 32 21.91 -0.91 -52.31
C GLY A 32 23.25 -0.32 -52.77
N ASP A 33 23.23 0.51 -53.82
CA ASP A 33 24.45 1.03 -54.47
C ASP A 33 25.52 1.60 -53.49
N TYR A 34 25.14 2.00 -52.26
CA TYR A 34 26.05 2.53 -51.24
C TYR A 34 26.23 1.70 -49.95
N GLY A 35 25.22 0.97 -49.46
CA GLY A 35 25.29 0.25 -48.17
C GLY A 35 23.92 -0.02 -47.54
N THR A 36 23.92 -0.39 -46.26
CA THR A 36 22.71 -0.74 -45.48
C THR A 36 22.50 0.22 -44.31
N VAL A 37 21.28 0.75 -44.19
CA VAL A 37 20.82 1.57 -43.06
C VAL A 37 19.75 0.80 -42.30
N MET A 38 19.89 0.70 -40.99
CA MET A 38 18.83 0.23 -40.10
C MET A 38 18.11 1.38 -39.42
N VAL A 39 16.81 1.22 -39.17
CA VAL A 39 15.97 2.23 -38.50
C VAL A 39 15.06 1.57 -37.47
N SER A 40 14.79 2.24 -36.35
CA SER A 40 13.93 1.71 -35.28
C SER A 40 12.44 1.70 -35.65
N THR A 41 11.95 2.80 -36.25
CA THR A 41 10.54 3.05 -36.53
C THR A 41 10.25 3.31 -38.02
N TYR A 42 8.98 3.19 -38.40
CA TYR A 42 8.57 3.34 -39.79
C TYR A 42 8.66 4.78 -40.31
N HIS A 43 8.35 5.81 -39.52
CA HIS A 43 8.52 7.20 -39.96
C HIS A 43 9.98 7.53 -40.32
N ILE A 44 10.95 6.98 -39.58
CA ILE A 44 12.38 7.15 -39.87
C ILE A 44 12.73 6.43 -41.17
N LYS A 45 12.20 5.21 -41.39
CA LYS A 45 12.35 4.49 -42.67
C LYS A 45 11.93 5.36 -43.84
N GLU A 46 10.75 5.98 -43.75
CA GLU A 46 10.19 6.81 -44.82
C GLU A 46 11.04 8.07 -45.08
N ILE A 47 11.58 8.70 -44.03
CA ILE A 47 12.54 9.81 -44.19
C ILE A 47 13.79 9.34 -44.94
N VAL A 48 14.39 8.22 -44.50
CA VAL A 48 15.61 7.69 -45.11
C VAL A 48 15.36 7.31 -46.57
N GLU A 49 14.30 6.56 -46.86
CA GLU A 49 13.96 6.14 -48.23
C GLU A 49 13.60 7.32 -49.13
N ALA A 50 12.93 8.36 -48.60
CA ALA A 50 12.67 9.58 -49.36
C ALA A 50 13.96 10.30 -49.77
N ILE A 51 15.02 10.24 -48.95
CA ILE A 51 16.32 10.85 -49.24
C ILE A 51 17.16 9.96 -50.15
N THR A 52 17.25 8.66 -49.87
CA THR A 52 18.19 7.75 -50.55
C THR A 52 17.60 7.10 -51.80
N GLY A 53 16.28 6.95 -51.89
CA GLY A 53 15.62 6.10 -52.88
C GLY A 53 16.20 4.68 -52.87
N ASP A 54 16.24 4.02 -54.04
CA ASP A 54 16.78 2.66 -54.17
C ASP A 54 18.32 2.54 -54.00
N SER A 55 19.02 3.61 -53.59
CA SER A 55 20.49 3.63 -53.58
C SER A 55 21.12 3.13 -52.27
N VAL A 56 20.32 2.96 -51.22
CA VAL A 56 20.72 2.40 -49.91
C VAL A 56 19.67 1.36 -49.53
N LYS A 57 20.10 0.23 -49.00
CA LYS A 57 19.18 -0.78 -48.46
C LYS A 57 18.70 -0.30 -47.09
N VAL A 58 17.40 -0.10 -46.90
CA VAL A 58 16.83 0.32 -45.61
C VAL A 58 16.12 -0.87 -44.97
N GLU A 59 16.44 -1.17 -43.73
CA GLU A 59 15.86 -2.27 -42.96
C GLU A 59 15.31 -1.77 -41.62
N MET A 60 14.17 -2.30 -41.20
CA MET A 60 13.62 -2.06 -39.87
C MET A 60 14.36 -2.89 -38.82
N MET A 61 14.51 -2.34 -37.62
CA MET A 61 14.99 -3.07 -36.46
C MET A 61 13.98 -4.15 -36.09
N SER A 62 12.74 -3.77 -35.79
CA SER A 62 11.69 -4.74 -35.53
C SER A 62 11.18 -5.36 -36.83
N THR A 63 11.16 -6.69 -36.90
CA THR A 63 10.64 -7.46 -38.05
C THR A 63 9.24 -8.03 -37.80
N GLN A 64 8.79 -7.94 -36.56
CA GLN A 64 7.46 -8.28 -36.10
C GLN A 64 6.83 -6.91 -35.81
N ASN A 65 5.64 -6.64 -36.32
CA ASN A 65 5.03 -5.31 -36.18
C ASN A 65 4.57 -5.15 -34.72
N ILE A 66 5.52 -4.84 -33.85
CA ILE A 66 5.43 -4.60 -32.41
C ILE A 66 5.78 -3.12 -32.24
N PRO A 67 5.06 -2.37 -31.40
CA PRO A 67 5.44 -1.01 -31.08
C PRO A 67 6.89 -0.93 -30.61
N VAL A 68 7.50 0.22 -30.83
CA VAL A 68 8.95 0.35 -30.67
C VAL A 68 9.37 0.43 -29.21
N HIS A 69 8.49 0.91 -28.33
CA HIS A 69 8.68 0.98 -26.88
C HIS A 69 8.62 -0.42 -26.25
N ASP A 70 7.69 -1.29 -26.66
CA ASP A 70 7.59 -2.69 -26.18
C ASP A 70 8.56 -3.66 -26.86
N TYR A 71 9.25 -3.19 -27.91
CA TYR A 71 10.09 -4.06 -28.71
C TYR A 71 11.41 -4.37 -28.01
N GLN A 72 11.61 -5.63 -27.64
CA GLN A 72 12.92 -6.12 -27.20
C GLN A 72 13.74 -6.73 -28.36
N PRO A 73 14.96 -6.22 -28.65
CA PRO A 73 15.82 -6.79 -29.68
C PRO A 73 16.21 -8.25 -29.45
N SER A 74 15.97 -9.11 -30.45
CA SER A 74 16.48 -10.48 -30.42
C SER A 74 17.97 -10.56 -30.77
N LEU A 75 18.62 -11.68 -30.49
CA LEU A 75 20.02 -11.91 -30.88
C LEU A 75 20.23 -11.80 -32.40
N ASP A 76 19.26 -12.22 -33.21
CA ASP A 76 19.35 -12.10 -34.67
C ASP A 76 19.26 -10.62 -35.09
N ASP A 77 18.50 -9.79 -34.37
CA ASP A 77 18.37 -8.35 -34.62
C ASP A 77 19.66 -7.62 -34.25
N ILE A 78 20.29 -7.98 -33.13
CA ILE A 78 21.59 -7.45 -32.72
C ILE A 78 22.67 -7.79 -33.75
N VAL A 79 22.65 -9.00 -34.33
CA VAL A 79 23.57 -9.39 -35.40
C VAL A 79 23.34 -8.53 -36.65
N ARG A 80 22.08 -8.35 -37.09
CA ARG A 80 21.76 -7.47 -38.23
C ARG A 80 22.23 -6.04 -37.97
N LEU A 81 21.99 -5.51 -36.77
CA LEU A 81 22.41 -4.17 -36.36
C LEU A 81 23.94 -4.01 -36.44
N SER A 82 24.70 -5.02 -36.01
CA SER A 82 26.17 -5.02 -36.12
C SER A 82 26.71 -5.11 -37.56
N GLU A 83 25.89 -5.58 -38.50
CA GLU A 83 26.24 -5.67 -39.93
C GLU A 83 25.81 -4.43 -40.73
N ALA A 84 24.99 -3.55 -40.14
CA ALA A 84 24.56 -2.30 -40.77
C ALA A 84 25.71 -1.28 -40.83
N ASP A 85 25.68 -0.38 -41.82
CA ASP A 85 26.65 0.73 -41.92
C ASP A 85 26.22 1.93 -41.07
N LEU A 86 24.91 2.12 -40.88
CA LEU A 86 24.32 3.24 -40.17
C LEU A 86 22.98 2.84 -39.52
N PHE A 87 22.75 3.28 -38.29
CA PHE A 87 21.50 3.09 -37.54
C PHE A 87 20.87 4.44 -37.18
N PHE A 88 19.57 4.60 -37.42
CA PHE A 88 18.81 5.74 -36.94
C PHE A 88 17.74 5.29 -35.95
N TYR A 89 17.62 6.02 -34.85
CA TYR A 89 16.54 5.87 -33.89
C TYR A 89 15.96 7.23 -33.53
N HIS A 90 14.76 7.28 -32.96
CA HIS A 90 14.08 8.54 -32.74
C HIS A 90 14.77 9.36 -31.64
N GLY A 91 14.99 8.76 -30.48
CA GLY A 91 15.35 9.48 -29.26
C GLY A 91 14.11 9.89 -28.45
N LEU A 92 14.28 10.78 -27.46
CA LEU A 92 13.26 11.07 -26.44
C LEU A 92 12.81 9.82 -25.67
N ASN A 93 13.73 8.90 -25.42
CA ASN A 93 13.48 7.61 -24.76
C ASN A 93 12.42 6.69 -25.39
N LEU A 94 11.92 6.99 -26.60
CA LEU A 94 11.00 6.12 -27.34
C LEU A 94 11.51 4.68 -27.54
N GLU A 95 12.83 4.52 -27.65
CA GLU A 95 13.50 3.23 -27.81
C GLU A 95 14.42 2.95 -26.60
N PRO A 96 13.88 2.56 -25.43
CA PRO A 96 14.67 2.44 -24.19
C PRO A 96 15.82 1.44 -24.35
N TRP A 97 15.61 0.38 -25.15
CA TRP A 97 16.61 -0.63 -25.47
C TRP A 97 17.78 -0.13 -26.34
N ALA A 98 17.64 0.99 -27.07
CA ALA A 98 18.57 1.37 -28.14
C ALA A 98 19.97 1.71 -27.63
N VAL A 99 20.09 2.52 -26.58
CA VAL A 99 21.39 2.95 -26.04
C VAL A 99 22.13 1.77 -25.43
N GLY A 100 21.46 0.98 -24.58
CA GLY A 100 22.04 -0.23 -23.99
C GLY A 100 22.50 -1.25 -25.04
N THR A 101 21.71 -1.44 -26.10
CA THR A 101 22.08 -2.33 -27.21
C THR A 101 23.32 -1.84 -27.97
N LEU A 102 23.40 -0.55 -28.28
CA LEU A 102 24.55 0.05 -28.97
C LEU A 102 25.82 0.00 -28.11
N ASP A 103 25.72 0.27 -26.81
CA ASP A 103 26.83 0.18 -25.88
C ASP A 103 27.33 -1.27 -25.72
N GLY A 104 26.41 -2.24 -25.66
CA GLY A 104 26.73 -3.66 -25.64
C GLY A 104 27.51 -4.15 -26.86
N LEU A 105 27.26 -3.57 -28.04
CA LEU A 105 28.01 -3.85 -29.27
C LEU A 105 29.42 -3.24 -29.28
N GLY A 106 29.65 -2.16 -28.52
CA GLY A 106 30.96 -1.54 -28.38
C GLY A 106 31.59 -1.13 -29.72
N SER A 107 32.72 -1.74 -30.10
CA SER A 107 33.39 -1.42 -31.37
C SER A 107 32.71 -1.98 -32.61
N ASP A 108 31.76 -2.90 -32.43
CA ASP A 108 31.00 -3.53 -33.51
C ASP A 108 29.66 -2.82 -33.74
N ALA A 109 29.36 -1.75 -32.97
CA ALA A 109 28.20 -0.90 -33.21
C ALA A 109 28.34 -0.14 -34.54
N PRO A 110 27.25 0.02 -35.33
CA PRO A 110 27.27 0.83 -36.54
C PRO A 110 27.48 2.32 -36.20
N GLU A 111 27.73 3.16 -37.21
CA GLU A 111 27.50 4.59 -37.00
C GLU A 111 26.03 4.79 -36.64
N PHE A 112 25.71 5.70 -35.72
CA PHE A 112 24.31 5.92 -35.33
C PHE A 112 23.99 7.40 -35.09
N ALA A 113 22.71 7.74 -35.14
CA ALA A 113 22.20 9.06 -34.80
C ALA A 113 20.74 9.02 -34.33
N GLN A 114 20.44 9.86 -33.33
CA GLN A 114 19.07 10.23 -32.97
C GLN A 114 18.49 11.16 -34.03
N VAL A 115 17.23 10.96 -34.38
CA VAL A 115 16.54 11.69 -35.44
C VAL A 115 15.73 12.86 -34.90
N HIS A 116 15.20 12.74 -33.67
CA HIS A 116 14.33 13.76 -33.08
C HIS A 116 14.98 15.15 -33.09
N THR A 117 14.27 16.12 -33.65
CA THR A 117 14.60 17.54 -33.58
C THR A 117 13.37 18.37 -33.93
N MET A 118 13.27 19.55 -33.30
CA MET A 118 12.26 20.54 -33.63
C MET A 118 12.80 21.66 -34.53
N PRO A 119 11.93 22.39 -35.26
CA PRO A 119 12.30 23.58 -36.02
C PRO A 119 12.98 24.63 -35.15
N THR A 120 13.84 25.47 -35.74
CA THR A 120 14.59 26.48 -34.97
C THR A 120 13.65 27.42 -34.20
N GLY A 121 13.73 27.38 -32.87
CA GLY A 121 12.95 28.23 -31.97
C GLY A 121 11.67 27.58 -31.44
N GLU A 122 11.41 26.33 -31.81
CA GLU A 122 10.39 25.48 -31.20
C GLU A 122 11.09 24.47 -30.27
N ILE A 123 10.38 24.03 -29.23
CA ILE A 123 10.86 23.04 -28.24
C ILE A 123 10.10 21.73 -28.46
N SER A 124 10.72 20.62 -28.08
CA SER A 124 10.03 19.34 -27.93
C SER A 124 8.92 19.52 -26.88
N LEU A 125 7.80 18.82 -27.04
CA LEU A 125 6.74 18.86 -26.04
C LEU A 125 7.22 18.05 -24.84
N ASP A 126 7.58 18.79 -23.79
CA ASP A 126 8.01 18.35 -22.47
C ASP A 126 6.75 18.26 -21.61
N TYR A 127 6.28 17.05 -21.33
CA TYR A 127 4.98 16.86 -20.68
C TYR A 127 5.00 17.38 -19.25
N GLU A 128 6.03 16.99 -18.49
CA GLU A 128 6.34 17.54 -17.16
C GLU A 128 6.51 19.07 -17.21
N GLY A 129 7.32 19.58 -18.15
CA GLY A 129 7.55 21.01 -18.27
C GLY A 129 6.29 21.82 -18.58
N MET A 130 5.40 21.28 -19.42
CA MET A 130 4.10 21.91 -19.72
C MET A 130 3.13 21.84 -18.55
N LEU A 131 3.13 20.72 -17.80
CA LEU A 131 2.37 20.58 -16.57
C LEU A 131 2.83 21.62 -15.54
N VAL A 132 4.14 21.71 -15.30
CA VAL A 132 4.75 22.70 -14.40
C VAL A 132 4.41 24.13 -14.84
N ASP A 133 4.53 24.45 -16.13
CA ASP A 133 4.17 25.78 -16.65
C ASP A 133 2.67 26.08 -16.43
N THR A 134 1.79 25.11 -16.67
CA THR A 134 0.34 25.24 -16.49
C THR A 134 -0.03 25.46 -15.03
N LEU A 135 0.50 24.64 -14.13
CA LEU A 135 0.32 24.76 -12.68
C LEU A 135 0.80 26.11 -12.17
N CYS A 136 1.98 26.54 -12.61
CA CYS A 136 2.56 27.80 -12.16
C CYS A 136 1.88 29.03 -12.76
N GLU A 137 1.38 28.97 -14.00
CA GLU A 137 0.48 30.00 -14.54
C GLU A 137 -0.81 30.10 -13.71
N SER A 138 -1.42 28.96 -13.34
CA SER A 138 -2.62 28.89 -12.50
C SER A 138 -2.38 29.45 -11.09
N LEU A 139 -1.27 29.10 -10.45
CA LEU A 139 -0.86 29.66 -9.15
C LEU A 139 -0.63 31.18 -9.22
N ASN A 140 -0.09 31.71 -10.33
CA ASN A 140 0.12 33.15 -10.51
C ASN A 140 -1.12 33.91 -11.00
N ALA A 141 -2.17 33.21 -11.45
CA ALA A 141 -3.40 33.84 -11.89
C ALA A 141 -4.04 34.66 -10.74
N PRO A 142 -4.63 35.83 -11.02
CA PRO A 142 -5.25 36.65 -9.99
C PRO A 142 -6.33 35.85 -9.27
N SER A 143 -6.17 35.67 -7.96
CA SER A 143 -7.02 34.81 -7.13
C SER A 143 -8.51 35.14 -7.32
N ALA A 144 -9.32 34.08 -7.44
CA ALA A 144 -10.75 34.20 -7.25
C ALA A 144 -11.02 34.84 -5.88
N SER A 145 -12.10 35.61 -5.76
CA SER A 145 -12.46 36.26 -4.49
C SER A 145 -13.07 35.30 -3.46
N VAL A 146 -13.06 34.00 -3.74
CA VAL A 146 -13.68 32.94 -2.94
C VAL A 146 -12.54 32.09 -2.41
N ILE A 147 -12.56 31.88 -1.10
CA ILE A 147 -11.73 30.92 -0.36
C ILE A 147 -12.68 29.78 -0.01
N HIS A 148 -12.31 28.55 -0.34
CA HIS A 148 -12.98 27.36 0.15
C HIS A 148 -12.42 27.07 1.53
N ILE A 149 -13.29 26.97 2.53
CA ILE A 149 -12.88 26.59 3.88
C ILE A 149 -12.86 25.06 3.89
N LEU A 150 -11.73 24.48 4.29
CA LEU A 150 -11.57 23.04 4.44
C LEU A 150 -12.45 22.56 5.61
N ALA A 151 -12.90 21.30 5.54
CA ALA A 151 -13.71 20.71 6.61
C ALA A 151 -12.82 20.05 7.66
N GLU A 152 -13.22 20.09 8.92
CA GLU A 152 -12.58 19.37 10.03
C GLU A 152 -12.84 17.85 9.91
N HIS A 153 -13.95 17.45 9.28
CA HIS A 153 -14.28 16.04 9.04
C HIS A 153 -14.56 15.72 7.55
N PRO A 154 -14.19 14.52 7.06
CA PRO A 154 -14.38 14.12 5.67
C PRO A 154 -15.82 14.20 5.14
N GLU A 155 -16.82 13.92 5.98
CA GLU A 155 -18.25 13.91 5.62
C GLU A 155 -18.82 15.31 5.30
N ASP A 156 -18.19 16.35 5.84
CA ASP A 156 -18.60 17.74 5.65
C ASP A 156 -17.80 18.46 4.56
N ALA A 157 -16.84 17.77 3.95
CA ALA A 157 -15.95 18.30 2.93
C ALA A 157 -16.71 18.75 1.67
N ASP A 158 -16.52 20.02 1.30
CA ASP A 158 -16.96 20.54 -0.01
C ASP A 158 -16.18 19.83 -1.15
N GLU A 159 -16.80 19.73 -2.33
CA GLU A 159 -16.21 19.04 -3.48
C GLU A 159 -15.58 20.02 -4.50
N LEU A 160 -14.34 19.74 -4.91
CA LEU A 160 -13.65 20.36 -6.03
C LEU A 160 -13.72 19.46 -7.26
N HIS A 161 -13.79 20.05 -8.45
CA HIS A 161 -13.57 19.32 -9.70
C HIS A 161 -12.09 19.36 -10.06
N GLY A 162 -11.53 18.22 -10.48
CA GLY A 162 -10.16 18.08 -10.99
C GLY A 162 -9.92 18.73 -12.36
N ASP A 163 -10.64 19.79 -12.69
CA ASP A 163 -10.37 20.59 -13.89
C ASP A 163 -9.10 21.44 -13.70
N ASP A 164 -8.40 21.77 -14.80
CA ASP A 164 -7.22 22.66 -14.78
C ASP A 164 -7.56 24.02 -14.13
N ALA A 165 -7.25 24.14 -12.83
CA ALA A 165 -7.69 25.26 -12.02
C ALA A 165 -6.78 25.48 -10.80
N ALA A 166 -6.90 26.67 -10.22
CA ALA A 166 -6.31 26.96 -8.93
C ALA A 166 -7.38 27.39 -7.92
N HIS A 167 -7.28 26.82 -6.73
CA HIS A 167 -8.21 26.95 -5.63
C HIS A 167 -7.52 27.68 -4.48
N ASN A 168 -8.20 28.65 -3.86
CA ASN A 168 -7.71 29.21 -2.60
C ASN A 168 -8.42 28.45 -1.49
N LEU A 169 -7.64 27.78 -0.65
CA LEU A 169 -8.10 26.95 0.45
C LEU A 169 -7.73 27.66 1.76
N GLY A 170 -8.53 27.48 2.79
CA GLY A 170 -8.27 28.02 4.12
C GLY A 170 -8.65 26.99 5.16
N PHE A 171 -7.82 26.86 6.18
CA PHE A 171 -8.14 26.06 7.34
C PHE A 171 -9.31 26.72 8.11
N PRO A 172 -10.10 25.94 8.86
CA PRO A 172 -11.12 26.48 9.77
C PRO A 172 -10.50 27.55 10.71
N GLU A 173 -11.26 28.60 11.05
CA GLU A 173 -10.80 29.55 12.08
C GLU A 173 -11.21 29.01 13.46
N ASP A 174 -10.26 28.75 14.36
CA ASP A 174 -10.54 28.49 15.78
C ASP A 174 -11.32 29.66 16.39
N ASP A 175 -12.62 29.50 16.56
CA ASP A 175 -13.52 30.54 17.06
C ASP A 175 -13.41 30.66 18.60
N HIS A 176 -12.19 30.72 19.14
CA HIS A 176 -11.93 31.10 20.53
C HIS A 176 -12.01 32.63 20.71
N ASP A 177 -13.20 33.22 20.56
CA ASP A 177 -13.60 34.46 21.25
C ASP A 177 -15.00 34.94 20.81
N GLU A 178 -16.03 34.69 21.62
CA GLU A 178 -16.95 35.74 22.14
C GLU A 178 -18.14 35.13 22.92
N HIS A 179 -18.04 35.15 24.25
CA HIS A 179 -19.21 35.10 25.12
C HIS A 179 -20.23 36.19 24.72
N ALA A 180 -21.36 35.78 24.13
CA ALA A 180 -22.53 36.64 23.96
C ALA A 180 -23.81 35.88 24.26
N GLU A 181 -24.29 36.02 25.49
CA GLU A 181 -25.62 35.63 25.93
C GLU A 181 -26.74 36.13 24.99
N GLU A 182 -27.47 35.22 24.34
CA GLU A 182 -28.87 35.44 23.96
C GLU A 182 -29.71 34.17 24.18
N GLU A 183 -30.67 34.25 25.10
CA GLU A 183 -31.83 33.36 25.19
C GLU A 183 -32.54 33.23 23.83
N HIS A 184 -32.95 32.02 23.41
CA HIS A 184 -34.28 31.66 22.84
C HIS A 184 -34.23 30.26 22.19
N ASP A 185 -34.87 29.26 22.81
CA ASP A 185 -36.19 28.68 22.44
C ASP A 185 -36.11 27.50 21.43
N ASN A 186 -36.41 26.30 21.96
CA ASN A 186 -36.95 25.10 21.29
C ASN A 186 -36.83 25.00 19.77
N HIS A 187 -35.98 24.09 19.32
CA HIS A 187 -36.29 23.22 18.18
C HIS A 187 -35.87 21.80 18.50
N ASP A 188 -36.87 20.93 18.59
CA ASP A 188 -36.72 19.48 18.51
C ASP A 188 -36.32 19.09 17.08
N GLU A 189 -35.56 17.97 17.00
CA GLU A 189 -35.29 17.09 15.85
C GLU A 189 -33.85 17.13 15.25
N GLU A 190 -33.13 16.07 15.64
CA GLU A 190 -32.05 15.29 14.97
C GLU A 190 -30.63 15.86 14.94
N GLY A 191 -29.71 15.05 15.50
CA GLY A 191 -28.28 15.26 15.63
C GLY A 191 -27.76 14.46 16.81
N GLY A 192 -27.46 13.18 16.60
CA GLY A 192 -26.58 12.42 17.49
C GLY A 192 -25.17 12.97 17.28
N HIS A 193 -24.54 13.41 18.36
CA HIS A 193 -23.13 13.73 18.38
C HIS A 193 -22.47 12.44 18.86
N GLY A 194 -21.74 11.78 17.96
CA GLY A 194 -20.89 10.66 18.31
C GLY A 194 -19.62 11.20 18.92
N ASP A 195 -19.19 10.54 19.98
CA ASP A 195 -17.91 10.74 20.63
C ASP A 195 -16.79 10.51 19.60
N HIS A 196 -15.80 11.41 19.61
CA HIS A 196 -14.64 11.34 18.75
C HIS A 196 -13.67 10.31 19.34
N ASP A 197 -13.98 9.04 19.12
CA ASP A 197 -13.01 7.97 19.28
C ASP A 197 -11.82 8.28 18.37
N GLU A 198 -10.62 8.28 18.95
CA GLU A 198 -9.34 8.30 18.25
C GLU A 198 -9.42 7.36 17.05
N HIS A 199 -9.53 7.95 15.86
CA HIS A 199 -9.39 7.20 14.63
C HIS A 199 -7.92 6.82 14.52
N ASN A 200 -7.57 5.66 15.08
CA ASN A 200 -6.57 4.81 14.48
C ASN A 200 -6.96 4.69 12.99
N HIS A 201 -6.25 5.42 12.13
CA HIS A 201 -6.44 5.39 10.67
C HIS A 201 -6.02 4.00 10.16
N GLY A 202 -6.88 3.02 10.43
CA GLY A 202 -6.77 1.67 9.91
C GLY A 202 -6.82 1.74 8.39
N GLU A 203 -5.70 1.36 7.77
CA GLU A 203 -5.59 0.93 6.38
C GLU A 203 -6.47 1.71 5.37
N HIS A 204 -6.42 3.04 5.38
CA HIS A 204 -6.85 3.78 4.19
C HIS A 204 -5.75 3.58 3.13
N GLU A 205 -6.13 3.02 1.99
CA GLU A 205 -5.24 2.86 0.84
C GLU A 205 -4.86 4.26 0.33
N MET A 206 -3.77 4.81 0.87
CA MET A 206 -3.24 6.12 0.50
C MET A 206 -2.64 6.05 -0.89
N LEU A 207 -3.07 6.97 -1.76
CA LEU A 207 -2.51 7.10 -3.08
C LEU A 207 -1.19 7.88 -2.97
N MET A 208 -0.08 7.18 -3.18
CA MET A 208 1.25 7.79 -3.19
C MET A 208 1.49 8.56 -4.50
N PRO A 209 2.26 9.67 -4.47
CA PRO A 209 2.65 10.34 -5.70
C PRO A 209 3.60 9.44 -6.50
N GLU A 210 3.36 9.35 -7.81
CA GLU A 210 4.21 8.61 -8.75
C GLU A 210 5.54 9.33 -8.98
N ASP A 211 5.53 10.68 -8.98
CA ASP A 211 6.73 11.50 -9.12
C ASP A 211 6.59 12.87 -8.43
N THR A 212 7.72 13.53 -8.17
CA THR A 212 7.80 14.90 -7.66
C THR A 212 8.61 15.79 -8.59
N LEU A 213 7.94 16.75 -9.23
CA LEU A 213 8.52 17.62 -10.24
C LEU A 213 9.19 18.86 -9.63
N THR A 214 10.28 19.32 -10.27
CA THR A 214 10.94 20.56 -9.86
C THR A 214 10.18 21.79 -10.37
N ALA A 215 9.65 22.61 -9.46
CA ALA A 215 9.00 23.87 -9.79
C ALA A 215 9.90 24.82 -10.60
N SER A 216 9.35 25.42 -11.66
CA SER A 216 10.05 26.38 -12.50
C SER A 216 10.28 27.72 -11.81
N SER A 217 11.19 28.55 -12.36
CA SER A 217 11.44 29.89 -11.79
C SER A 217 10.28 30.88 -11.91
N ASP A 218 9.25 30.52 -12.68
CA ASP A 218 8.05 31.33 -12.84
C ASP A 218 6.98 30.96 -11.78
N CYS A 219 7.14 29.87 -11.04
CA CYS A 219 6.29 29.49 -9.91
C CYS A 219 6.48 30.43 -8.69
N PRO A 220 5.51 30.47 -7.76
CA PRO A 220 5.74 31.01 -6.42
C PRO A 220 6.96 30.35 -5.75
N ALA A 221 7.57 31.05 -4.79
CA ALA A 221 8.73 30.50 -4.09
C ALA A 221 8.27 29.49 -3.03
N GLY A 222 8.97 28.36 -2.93
CA GLY A 222 8.59 27.26 -2.04
C GLY A 222 7.34 26.54 -2.55
N THR A 223 7.30 26.19 -3.84
CA THR A 223 6.22 25.39 -4.42
C THR A 223 6.74 23.98 -4.65
N THR A 224 6.00 23.00 -4.11
CA THR A 224 6.16 21.57 -4.37
C THR A 224 5.14 21.15 -5.42
N ILE A 225 5.51 20.26 -6.33
CA ILE A 225 4.62 19.72 -7.38
C ILE A 225 4.73 18.20 -7.33
N SER A 226 3.64 17.54 -7.00
CA SER A 226 3.55 16.07 -6.95
C SER A 226 2.62 15.58 -8.05
N VAL A 227 2.95 14.45 -8.67
CA VAL A 227 2.16 13.82 -9.75
C VAL A 227 1.48 12.59 -9.18
N TYR A 228 0.17 12.49 -9.39
CA TYR A 228 -0.65 11.37 -8.97
C TYR A 228 -1.41 10.80 -10.17
N HIS A 229 -1.50 9.49 -10.28
CA HIS A 229 -2.43 8.84 -11.19
C HIS A 229 -3.80 8.70 -10.53
N PHE A 230 -4.80 9.37 -11.09
CA PHE A 230 -6.17 9.25 -10.61
C PHE A 230 -7.03 8.47 -11.59
N GLU A 231 -7.80 7.51 -11.09
CA GLU A 231 -8.94 6.96 -11.79
C GLU A 231 -10.12 7.94 -11.75
N LYS A 232 -11.15 7.69 -12.57
CA LYS A 232 -12.39 8.47 -12.50
C LYS A 232 -13.11 8.12 -11.21
N GLY A 233 -13.22 9.10 -10.30
CA GLY A 233 -13.84 8.85 -9.00
C GLY A 233 -13.83 10.07 -8.09
N GLU A 234 -14.26 9.84 -6.87
CA GLU A 234 -14.16 10.80 -5.78
C GLU A 234 -12.97 10.41 -4.90
N TYR A 235 -12.16 11.40 -4.55
CA TYR A 235 -11.00 11.27 -3.68
C TYR A 235 -11.14 12.24 -2.52
N MET A 236 -10.60 11.89 -1.36
CA MET A 236 -10.44 12.80 -0.25
C MET A 236 -9.02 13.37 -0.31
N LEU A 237 -8.90 14.70 -0.30
CA LEU A 237 -7.62 15.35 -0.06
C LEU A 237 -7.59 15.80 1.39
N GLU A 238 -6.59 15.32 2.09
CA GLU A 238 -6.28 15.64 3.47
C GLU A 238 -5.04 16.54 3.47
N PHE A 239 -5.14 17.69 4.12
CA PHE A 239 -4.05 18.65 4.21
C PHE A 239 -3.63 18.83 5.64
N GLU A 240 -2.32 18.84 5.85
CA GLU A 240 -1.70 19.21 7.13
C GLU A 240 -0.86 20.47 6.91
N GLY A 241 -0.85 21.38 7.90
CA GLY A 241 -0.07 22.61 7.79
C GLY A 241 0.11 23.34 9.11
N GLU A 242 1.36 23.44 9.56
CA GLU A 242 1.72 24.23 10.75
C GLU A 242 1.63 25.74 10.45
N ASP A 243 0.83 26.50 11.22
CA ASP A 243 0.69 27.96 11.11
C ASP A 243 0.15 28.51 9.76
N VAL A 244 -0.53 27.70 8.93
CA VAL A 244 -1.08 28.12 7.64
C VAL A 244 -2.54 28.56 7.75
N GLU A 245 -2.86 29.87 7.72
CA GLU A 245 -4.27 30.32 7.71
C GLU A 245 -4.99 30.02 6.38
N SER A 246 -4.28 30.19 5.26
CA SER A 246 -4.82 29.93 3.92
C SER A 246 -3.72 29.79 2.89
N PHE A 247 -3.95 28.92 1.92
CA PHE A 247 -3.02 28.62 0.85
C PHE A 247 -3.71 28.55 -0.51
N LYS A 248 -2.89 28.36 -1.55
CA LYS A 248 -3.38 28.23 -2.92
C LYS A 248 -2.83 26.95 -3.53
N MET A 249 -3.75 26.05 -3.87
CA MET A 249 -3.47 24.82 -4.60
C MET A 249 -3.74 25.05 -6.09
N ALA A 250 -2.94 24.46 -6.96
CA ALA A 250 -3.29 24.27 -8.36
C ALA A 250 -3.28 22.80 -8.71
N ILE A 251 -4.26 22.37 -9.50
CA ILE A 251 -4.33 21.03 -10.08
C ILE A 251 -4.43 21.16 -11.59
N ALA A 252 -3.73 20.30 -12.31
CA ALA A 252 -3.80 20.23 -13.76
C ALA A 252 -3.51 18.81 -14.23
N GLN A 253 -4.22 18.37 -15.25
CA GLN A 253 -3.96 17.07 -15.87
C GLN A 253 -2.66 17.14 -16.68
N MET A 254 -1.80 16.13 -16.57
CA MET A 254 -0.64 16.01 -17.43
C MET A 254 -1.12 15.77 -18.87
N MET A 255 -0.60 16.56 -19.81
CA MET A 255 -0.80 16.31 -21.22
C MET A 255 0.12 15.15 -21.59
N GLY A 256 -0.38 14.06 -22.18
CA GLY A 256 0.46 12.94 -22.65
C GLY A 256 -0.18 11.58 -22.39
N ALA A 257 0.31 10.51 -23.01
CA ALA A 257 -0.02 9.15 -22.61
C ALA A 257 1.23 8.50 -22.04
N HIS A 258 1.07 7.95 -20.84
CA HIS A 258 1.93 6.94 -20.28
C HIS A 258 1.32 5.57 -20.59
N HIS A 259 2.20 4.61 -20.87
CA HIS A 259 1.84 3.20 -20.99
C HIS A 259 1.64 2.66 -19.58
N HIS A 260 0.40 2.41 -19.16
CA HIS A 260 0.18 1.65 -17.94
C HIS A 260 0.41 0.17 -18.23
N HIS A 261 1.41 -0.41 -17.55
CA HIS A 261 1.55 -1.85 -17.41
C HIS A 261 1.36 -2.22 -15.93
N HIS A 262 0.18 -1.92 -15.37
CA HIS A 262 -0.25 -2.50 -14.10
C HIS A 262 -1.06 -3.78 -14.37
N ASP A 263 -0.38 -4.92 -14.24
CA ASP A 263 -1.02 -6.23 -14.16
C ASP A 263 -1.60 -6.40 -12.75
N HIS A 264 -2.80 -5.85 -12.52
CA HIS A 264 -3.62 -6.30 -11.40
C HIS A 264 -4.47 -7.48 -11.88
N GLY A 265 -4.25 -8.64 -11.25
CA GLY A 265 -4.95 -9.87 -11.55
C GLY A 265 -6.47 -9.69 -11.41
N ASP A 266 -7.14 -9.74 -12.56
CA ASP A 266 -8.59 -9.77 -12.73
C ASP A 266 -9.23 -10.89 -11.89
N HIS A 267 -9.91 -10.50 -10.81
CA HIS A 267 -10.93 -11.32 -10.15
C HIS A 267 -12.31 -10.74 -10.46
N GLY A 268 -12.79 -10.96 -11.68
CA GLY A 268 -14.18 -10.73 -12.04
C GLY A 268 -15.13 -11.74 -11.39
N ASP A 269 -16.20 -11.24 -10.79
CA ASP A 269 -17.44 -12.00 -10.59
C ASP A 269 -18.67 -11.06 -10.77
N GLU A 270 -19.34 -11.21 -11.92
CA GLU A 270 -20.73 -10.79 -12.12
C GLU A 270 -21.65 -12.00 -11.87
N ASP A 271 -22.68 -11.88 -11.03
CA ASP A 271 -24.07 -12.22 -11.43
C ASP A 271 -25.16 -11.89 -10.37
N HIS A 272 -26.31 -11.48 -10.91
CA HIS A 272 -27.54 -10.94 -10.29
C HIS A 272 -28.52 -11.96 -9.63
N ASP A 273 -29.35 -11.50 -8.66
CA ASP A 273 -30.84 -11.33 -8.74
C ASP A 273 -31.66 -11.58 -7.42
N ASP A 274 -32.47 -10.56 -7.05
CA ASP A 274 -33.82 -10.52 -6.43
C ASP A 274 -34.27 -11.43 -5.22
N HIS A 275 -34.62 -10.83 -4.05
CA HIS A 275 -36.01 -10.74 -3.48
C HIS A 275 -36.14 -10.39 -1.96
N ASP A 276 -36.92 -9.31 -1.70
CA ASP A 276 -37.99 -9.04 -0.69
C ASP A 276 -37.84 -9.27 0.86
N GLU A 277 -37.97 -8.14 1.58
CA GLU A 277 -38.76 -7.81 2.82
C GLU A 277 -38.71 -8.73 4.08
N ASP A 278 -38.20 -8.21 5.22
CA ASP A 278 -38.92 -7.99 6.52
C ASP A 278 -37.96 -7.85 7.75
N GLY A 279 -37.86 -6.65 8.35
CA GLY A 279 -37.84 -6.38 9.83
C GLY A 279 -36.63 -6.84 10.68
N GLU A 280 -36.20 -6.19 11.77
CA GLU A 280 -36.76 -5.16 12.65
C GLU A 280 -35.60 -4.34 13.24
N ASP A 281 -35.89 -3.09 13.64
CA ASP A 281 -34.97 -2.17 14.33
C ASP A 281 -34.49 -2.75 15.67
N HIS A 282 -33.20 -2.59 15.99
CA HIS A 282 -32.66 -2.74 17.34
C HIS A 282 -31.97 -1.44 17.75
N ASP A 283 -32.45 -0.88 18.87
CA ASP A 283 -31.97 0.35 19.51
C ASP A 283 -30.74 0.00 20.39
N ASP A 284 -29.64 0.74 20.23
CA ASP A 284 -28.48 0.72 21.14
C ASP A 284 -28.78 1.48 22.45
N HIS A 285 -28.16 1.04 23.54
CA HIS A 285 -28.39 1.51 24.91
C HIS A 285 -27.13 2.17 25.47
N ASP A 286 -27.10 3.49 25.53
CA ASP A 286 -26.23 4.26 26.44
C ASP A 286 -26.86 4.24 27.84
N GLU A 287 -26.21 3.65 28.85
CA GLU A 287 -26.70 3.69 30.24
C GLU A 287 -25.84 4.64 31.10
N GLU A 288 -26.29 5.89 31.26
CA GLU A 288 -25.76 6.86 32.23
C GLU A 288 -25.79 6.31 33.68
N MET A 289 -24.72 6.52 34.47
CA MET A 289 -24.64 6.05 35.86
C MET A 289 -25.51 6.91 36.79
N HIS A 290 -26.70 6.44 37.19
CA HIS A 290 -27.53 7.19 38.13
C HIS A 290 -27.19 6.87 39.60
N ALA A 291 -27.21 7.88 40.48
CA ALA A 291 -26.93 7.72 41.92
C ALA A 291 -27.83 6.69 42.64
N GLU A 292 -29.07 6.46 42.17
CA GLU A 292 -29.94 5.41 42.72
C GLU A 292 -29.41 3.99 42.42
N ASP A 293 -28.73 3.81 41.29
CA ASP A 293 -28.16 2.55 40.83
C ASP A 293 -26.80 2.29 41.48
N VAL A 294 -25.95 3.31 41.62
CA VAL A 294 -24.68 3.25 42.37
C VAL A 294 -24.89 2.82 43.82
N LEU A 295 -25.87 3.40 44.53
CA LEU A 295 -26.23 2.96 45.89
C LEU A 295 -26.85 1.56 45.89
N ALA A 296 -27.54 1.14 44.83
CA ALA A 296 -28.12 -0.19 44.78
C ALA A 296 -27.08 -1.28 44.54
N MET A 297 -26.02 -0.95 43.79
CA MET A 297 -24.91 -1.83 43.44
C MET A 297 -23.88 -1.93 44.58
N PHE A 298 -23.47 -0.80 45.15
CA PHE A 298 -22.31 -0.75 46.04
C PHE A 298 -22.63 -0.61 47.54
N ASP A 299 -23.86 -0.27 47.97
CA ASP A 299 -24.25 -0.23 49.40
C ASP A 299 -24.42 -1.64 49.99
N SER A 300 -23.30 -2.33 50.16
CA SER A 300 -23.18 -3.69 50.67
C SER A 300 -23.82 -3.85 52.06
N ASN A 301 -23.77 -2.82 52.90
CA ASN A 301 -24.33 -2.88 54.26
C ASN A 301 -25.82 -2.44 54.34
N SER A 302 -26.35 -1.84 53.26
CA SER A 302 -27.71 -1.35 53.07
C SER A 302 -28.16 -0.33 54.12
N ASP A 303 -27.28 0.58 54.54
CA ASP A 303 -27.60 1.66 55.49
C ASP A 303 -28.02 2.98 54.82
N GLY A 304 -27.95 3.03 53.49
CA GLY A 304 -28.39 4.14 52.65
C GLY A 304 -27.36 5.26 52.54
N TYR A 305 -26.08 4.96 52.81
CA TYR A 305 -24.92 5.78 52.55
C TYR A 305 -23.87 4.90 51.88
N LEU A 306 -23.03 5.49 51.02
CA LEU A 306 -21.91 4.79 50.40
C LEU A 306 -20.62 5.22 51.07
N SER A 307 -19.79 4.27 51.49
CA SER A 307 -18.41 4.53 51.94
C SER A 307 -17.41 4.23 50.82
N LEU A 308 -16.24 4.88 50.84
CA LEU A 308 -15.18 4.64 49.85
C LEU A 308 -14.76 3.15 49.80
N GLU A 309 -14.69 2.49 50.97
CA GLU A 309 -14.40 1.05 51.09
C GLU A 309 -15.48 0.20 50.40
N GLU A 310 -16.75 0.59 50.47
CA GLU A 310 -17.85 -0.13 49.80
C GLU A 310 -17.91 0.15 48.29
N PHE A 311 -17.46 1.32 47.87
CA PHE A 311 -17.35 1.68 46.46
C PHE A 311 -16.19 0.94 45.77
N MET A 312 -14.99 0.98 46.37
CA MET A 312 -13.80 0.27 45.86
C MET A 312 -13.99 -1.26 45.84
N GLU A 313 -14.50 -1.88 46.93
CA GLU A 313 -14.81 -3.33 46.95
C GLU A 313 -15.88 -3.71 45.91
N GLY A 314 -16.70 -2.74 45.52
CA GLY A 314 -17.71 -2.87 44.48
C GLY A 314 -17.15 -2.90 43.07
N MET A 315 -16.24 -1.98 42.77
CA MET A 315 -15.60 -1.81 41.46
C MET A 315 -14.67 -2.99 41.15
N GLU A 316 -13.85 -3.38 42.12
CA GLU A 316 -12.97 -4.58 42.05
C GLU A 316 -13.79 -5.86 41.79
N SER A 317 -15.08 -5.89 42.19
CA SER A 317 -15.98 -7.02 41.93
C SER A 317 -16.71 -7.00 40.58
N MET A 318 -16.71 -5.86 39.88
CA MET A 318 -17.31 -5.70 38.55
C MET A 318 -16.34 -6.05 37.43
N GLU A 319 -15.05 -5.78 37.59
CA GLU A 319 -13.99 -6.21 36.66
C GLU A 319 -13.93 -7.74 36.52
N ASP A 320 -14.21 -8.47 37.60
CA ASP A 320 -14.32 -9.94 37.60
C ASP A 320 -15.58 -10.49 36.86
N ASP A 321 -16.62 -9.67 36.61
CA ASP A 321 -17.95 -10.11 36.09
C ASP A 321 -18.13 -9.85 34.57
N HIS A 322 -17.13 -9.27 33.90
CA HIS A 322 -17.11 -9.11 32.42
C HIS A 322 -16.89 -10.44 31.65
N GLY A 323 -16.79 -11.57 32.36
CA GLY A 323 -16.64 -12.91 31.77
C GLY A 323 -17.94 -13.74 31.60
N ASP A 324 -19.12 -13.28 32.05
CA ASP A 324 -20.35 -14.09 32.02
C ASP A 324 -21.62 -13.31 31.67
N HIS A 325 -21.76 -12.92 30.40
CA HIS A 325 -23.06 -12.56 29.82
C HIS A 325 -23.48 -13.53 28.70
N GLY A 326 -23.86 -14.74 29.14
CA GLY A 326 -25.13 -15.40 28.85
C GLY A 326 -25.75 -15.32 27.44
N ASP A 327 -25.57 -16.42 26.70
CA ASP A 327 -26.61 -17.23 26.01
C ASP A 327 -27.96 -16.55 25.71
N ASP A 328 -28.23 -16.25 24.43
CA ASP A 328 -29.43 -16.77 23.74
C ASP A 328 -29.39 -16.44 22.23
N ASP A 329 -29.39 -17.50 21.41
CA ASP A 329 -29.66 -17.52 19.95
C ASP A 329 -28.68 -16.72 19.08
N HIS A 330 -27.61 -17.36 18.57
CA HIS A 330 -27.54 -17.83 17.17
C HIS A 330 -26.21 -18.56 16.95
N GLY A 331 -26.30 -19.77 16.43
CA GLY A 331 -25.18 -20.68 16.29
C GLY A 331 -24.36 -20.46 15.02
N ASP A 332 -23.13 -20.94 15.14
CA ASP A 332 -22.12 -21.28 14.14
C ASP A 332 -21.08 -20.17 13.84
N HIS A 333 -19.84 -20.50 14.25
CA HIS A 333 -18.53 -19.94 13.89
C HIS A 333 -17.93 -18.84 14.78
N ALA A 334 -17.58 -19.25 16.00
CA ALA A 334 -16.35 -18.78 16.64
C ALA A 334 -15.52 -20.04 16.98
N ASP A 335 -14.50 -20.34 16.17
CA ASP A 335 -13.37 -21.15 16.63
C ASP A 335 -12.57 -20.26 17.59
N HIS A 336 -13.05 -20.15 18.82
CA HIS A 336 -12.16 -19.84 19.94
C HIS A 336 -11.35 -21.11 20.19
N ASP A 337 -10.03 -21.00 20.24
CA ASP A 337 -9.12 -22.10 20.58
C ASP A 337 -9.48 -22.66 21.97
N VAL A 338 -10.32 -23.70 22.00
CA VAL A 338 -10.70 -24.36 23.23
C VAL A 338 -9.52 -25.21 23.71
N HIS A 339 -8.63 -24.64 24.52
CA HIS A 339 -7.53 -25.43 25.09
C HIS A 339 -8.01 -26.41 26.16
N HIS A 340 -7.41 -27.61 26.17
CA HIS A 340 -7.67 -28.66 27.16
C HIS A 340 -6.46 -28.92 28.04
N GLY A 341 -6.62 -28.68 29.34
CA GLY A 341 -5.59 -28.99 30.32
C GLY A 341 -5.72 -30.37 30.97
N LEU A 342 -4.59 -31.05 31.16
CA LEU A 342 -4.43 -32.26 31.96
C LEU A 342 -3.41 -32.05 33.09
N ALA A 343 -3.88 -31.90 34.32
CA ALA A 343 -3.01 -31.84 35.49
C ALA A 343 -2.64 -33.23 36.03
N VAL A 344 -1.44 -33.37 36.59
CA VAL A 344 -1.00 -34.57 37.34
C VAL A 344 -0.34 -34.17 38.64
N VAL A 345 -0.91 -34.57 39.76
CA VAL A 345 -0.31 -34.43 41.09
C VAL A 345 0.36 -35.73 41.51
N TYR A 346 1.67 -35.72 41.70
CA TYR A 346 2.44 -36.89 42.11
C TYR A 346 2.39 -37.13 43.64
N PRO A 347 2.66 -38.36 44.12
CA PRO A 347 2.61 -38.71 45.55
C PRO A 347 3.62 -37.99 46.46
N ASP A 348 4.62 -37.32 45.89
CA ASP A 348 5.55 -36.43 46.59
C ASP A 348 5.09 -34.96 46.62
N ASN A 349 3.82 -34.71 46.24
CA ASN A 349 3.16 -33.41 46.18
C ASN A 349 3.74 -32.43 45.15
N THR A 350 4.44 -32.91 44.12
CA THR A 350 4.74 -32.10 42.93
C THR A 350 3.62 -32.26 41.92
N SER A 351 3.27 -31.20 41.21
CA SER A 351 2.28 -31.23 40.12
C SER A 351 2.91 -30.83 38.78
N VAL A 352 2.24 -31.17 37.69
CA VAL A 352 2.53 -30.71 36.33
C VAL A 352 1.20 -30.55 35.60
N ILE A 353 1.08 -29.58 34.71
CA ILE A 353 -0.07 -29.41 33.81
C ILE A 353 0.43 -29.61 32.37
N PHE A 354 -0.44 -30.11 31.52
CA PHE A 354 -0.19 -30.28 30.10
C PHE A 354 -1.37 -29.67 29.36
N ASP A 355 -1.10 -28.69 28.51
CA ASP A 355 -2.12 -28.12 27.63
C ASP A 355 -2.13 -28.84 26.29
N MET A 356 -3.30 -28.85 25.68
CA MET A 356 -3.57 -29.53 24.44
C MET A 356 -4.58 -28.75 23.62
N ASP A 357 -4.25 -28.51 22.37
CA ASP A 357 -5.16 -27.85 21.44
C ASP A 357 -6.32 -28.76 21.07
N HIS A 358 -7.49 -28.15 20.91
CA HIS A 358 -8.71 -28.87 20.58
C HIS A 358 -8.57 -29.73 19.32
N ASP A 359 -7.95 -29.17 18.28
CA ASP A 359 -7.79 -29.76 16.95
C ASP A 359 -7.00 -31.07 16.95
N GLU A 360 -6.18 -31.29 17.97
CA GLU A 360 -5.41 -32.51 18.13
C GLU A 360 -6.28 -33.68 18.64
N LEU A 361 -7.45 -33.40 19.22
CA LEU A 361 -8.36 -34.39 19.76
C LEU A 361 -9.43 -34.84 18.74
N PRO A 362 -9.79 -36.13 18.71
CA PRO A 362 -10.88 -36.59 17.85
C PRO A 362 -12.23 -36.03 18.32
N GLU A 363 -13.17 -35.72 17.40
CA GLU A 363 -14.52 -35.14 17.64
C GLU A 363 -15.41 -35.78 18.75
N ASN A 364 -15.04 -36.95 19.29
CA ASN A 364 -15.70 -37.58 20.43
C ASN A 364 -14.65 -38.08 21.44
N ALA A 365 -13.70 -37.20 21.76
CA ALA A 365 -12.59 -37.52 22.65
C ALA A 365 -13.13 -37.89 24.03
N THR A 366 -12.62 -39.01 24.55
CA THR A 366 -12.83 -39.38 25.95
C THR A 366 -11.67 -38.86 26.78
N GLY A 367 -11.83 -38.78 28.10
CA GLY A 367 -10.72 -38.48 29.00
C GLY A 367 -9.52 -39.44 28.84
N TRP A 368 -9.74 -40.63 28.26
CA TRP A 368 -8.65 -41.56 27.94
C TRP A 368 -7.83 -41.07 26.75
N ASN A 369 -8.49 -40.46 25.75
CA ASN A 369 -7.81 -39.86 24.61
C ASN A 369 -6.89 -38.72 25.07
N LEU A 370 -7.44 -37.72 25.78
CA LEU A 370 -6.68 -36.61 26.36
C LEU A 370 -5.52 -37.12 27.23
N THR A 371 -5.79 -38.04 28.18
CA THR A 371 -4.75 -38.62 29.05
C THR A 371 -3.62 -39.29 28.27
N THR A 372 -3.94 -40.08 27.24
CA THR A 372 -2.90 -40.80 26.50
C THR A 372 -2.12 -39.93 25.53
N MET A 373 -2.73 -38.86 25.04
CA MET A 373 -2.13 -37.95 24.09
C MET A 373 -1.16 -36.99 24.78
N ALA A 374 -1.64 -36.24 25.79
CA ALA A 374 -0.80 -35.40 26.65
C ALA A 374 0.44 -36.15 27.17
N PHE A 375 0.25 -37.39 27.65
CA PHE A 375 1.38 -38.20 28.15
C PHE A 375 2.29 -38.73 27.03
N SER A 376 1.76 -38.93 25.83
CA SER A 376 2.53 -39.33 24.66
C SER A 376 3.41 -38.17 24.15
N GLU A 377 2.84 -36.97 23.93
CA GLU A 377 3.63 -35.78 23.54
C GLU A 377 4.73 -35.50 24.57
N ASN A 378 4.36 -35.47 25.85
CA ASN A 378 5.26 -35.09 26.93
C ASN A 378 6.16 -36.24 27.46
N ASN A 379 6.19 -37.38 26.75
CA ASN A 379 7.03 -38.55 27.07
C ASN A 379 6.84 -39.07 28.51
N ILE A 380 5.62 -38.99 29.05
CA ILE A 380 5.22 -39.47 30.37
C ILE A 380 4.83 -40.95 30.29
N SER A 381 5.48 -41.79 31.09
CA SER A 381 5.19 -43.23 31.06
C SER A 381 3.87 -43.57 31.77
N LEU A 382 2.92 -44.19 31.07
CA LEU A 382 1.65 -44.64 31.64
C LEU A 382 1.61 -46.17 31.82
N THR A 383 1.32 -46.64 33.04
CA THR A 383 1.02 -48.04 33.34
C THR A 383 -0.48 -48.20 33.55
N SER A 384 -1.17 -48.77 32.58
CA SER A 384 -2.61 -49.05 32.65
C SER A 384 -2.93 -50.53 32.40
N SER A 385 -4.14 -50.93 32.78
CA SER A 385 -4.70 -52.25 32.45
C SER A 385 -6.15 -52.14 32.03
N TYR A 386 -6.53 -52.88 30.98
CA TYR A 386 -7.89 -52.88 30.49
C TYR A 386 -8.77 -53.88 31.25
N SER A 387 -9.90 -53.42 31.79
CA SER A 387 -10.84 -54.22 32.56
C SER A 387 -12.24 -54.24 31.92
N THR A 388 -13.22 -54.91 32.55
CA THR A 388 -14.61 -54.85 32.09
C THR A 388 -15.28 -53.50 32.31
N TRP A 389 -14.61 -52.59 33.01
CA TRP A 389 -15.08 -51.24 33.34
C TRP A 389 -14.25 -50.14 32.65
N GLY A 390 -13.43 -50.51 31.65
CA GLY A 390 -12.54 -49.59 30.95
C GLY A 390 -11.08 -49.72 31.35
N ASN A 391 -10.28 -48.76 30.89
CA ASN A 391 -8.89 -48.51 31.23
C ASN A 391 -8.77 -48.14 32.71
N TYR A 392 -7.87 -48.83 33.40
CA TYR A 392 -7.52 -48.57 34.78
C TYR A 392 -6.05 -48.16 34.85
N VAL A 393 -5.79 -46.93 35.27
CA VAL A 393 -4.43 -46.41 35.47
C VAL A 393 -3.90 -46.89 36.82
N SER A 394 -2.77 -47.59 36.79
CA SER A 394 -2.09 -48.07 38.00
C SER A 394 -0.74 -47.39 38.26
N GLY A 395 -0.19 -46.65 37.28
CA GLY A 395 1.02 -45.87 37.47
C GLY A 395 1.19 -44.78 36.41
N ILE A 396 1.74 -43.64 36.82
CA ILE A 396 2.07 -42.49 35.95
C ILE A 396 3.52 -42.07 36.27
N ASN A 397 4.32 -41.81 35.23
CA ASN A 397 5.72 -41.37 35.29
C ASN A 397 6.62 -42.18 36.28
N GLY A 398 6.42 -43.50 36.35
CA GLY A 398 7.17 -44.38 37.26
C GLY A 398 6.65 -44.47 38.70
N PHE A 399 5.60 -43.72 39.06
CA PHE A 399 4.90 -43.82 40.34
C PHE A 399 3.74 -44.82 40.28
N GLU A 400 4.03 -46.05 40.70
CA GLU A 400 3.06 -47.14 40.73
C GLU A 400 2.24 -47.17 42.03
N ALA A 401 0.92 -47.28 41.90
CA ALA A 401 0.01 -47.44 43.03
C ALA A 401 0.35 -48.71 43.84
N PRO A 402 0.46 -48.61 45.18
CA PRO A 402 0.94 -49.71 46.00
C PRO A 402 -0.07 -50.86 46.08
N THR A 403 0.41 -52.10 46.01
CA THR A 403 -0.44 -53.32 46.06
C THR A 403 -1.25 -53.52 47.34
N ASP A 404 -1.01 -52.72 48.38
CA ASP A 404 -1.79 -52.72 49.62
C ASP A 404 -2.97 -51.73 49.61
N SER A 405 -3.17 -51.02 48.50
CA SER A 405 -4.24 -50.04 48.29
C SER A 405 -4.22 -48.92 49.33
N SER A 406 -3.02 -48.53 49.79
CA SER A 406 -2.86 -47.38 50.68
C SER A 406 -3.25 -46.06 50.01
N TRP A 407 -3.11 -45.97 48.69
CA TRP A 407 -3.71 -44.97 47.80
C TRP A 407 -3.86 -45.59 46.39
N TRP A 408 -4.61 -44.94 45.51
CA TRP A 408 -4.70 -45.24 44.07
C TRP A 408 -4.79 -43.94 43.28
N TRP A 409 -4.45 -44.00 41.99
CA TRP A 409 -4.67 -42.89 41.06
C TRP A 409 -6.17 -42.71 40.85
N GLU A 410 -6.66 -41.53 41.21
CA GLU A 410 -8.04 -41.06 41.05
C GLU A 410 -8.05 -39.97 39.97
N LEU A 411 -9.10 -40.01 39.15
CA LEU A 411 -9.34 -39.01 38.11
C LEU A 411 -10.25 -37.95 38.71
N HIS A 412 -9.91 -36.68 38.51
CA HIS A 412 -10.70 -35.53 38.88
C HIS A 412 -11.14 -34.80 37.60
N THR A 413 -12.33 -34.23 37.65
CA THR A 413 -12.90 -33.37 36.62
C THR A 413 -13.12 -32.00 37.23
N TRP A 414 -12.87 -30.96 36.45
CA TRP A 414 -13.17 -29.60 36.86
C TRP A 414 -14.68 -29.33 36.79
N ASN A 415 -15.22 -28.60 37.78
CA ASN A 415 -16.61 -28.20 37.82
C ASN A 415 -16.69 -26.67 37.80
N ASP A 416 -16.86 -26.12 36.60
CA ASP A 416 -16.85 -24.68 36.32
C ASP A 416 -17.84 -23.92 37.22
N SER A 417 -19.06 -24.43 37.39
CA SER A 417 -20.09 -23.76 38.22
C SER A 417 -19.76 -23.67 39.72
N SER A 418 -18.74 -24.40 40.19
CA SER A 418 -18.34 -24.39 41.60
C SER A 418 -16.88 -24.00 41.79
N ASP A 419 -16.19 -23.72 40.69
CA ASP A 419 -14.76 -23.41 40.66
C ASP A 419 -13.91 -24.39 41.47
N SER A 420 -14.16 -25.70 41.28
CA SER A 420 -13.48 -26.71 42.10
C SER A 420 -13.29 -28.07 41.43
N TRP A 421 -12.19 -28.72 41.78
CA TRP A 421 -11.90 -30.10 41.38
C TRP A 421 -12.80 -31.09 42.11
N GLU A 422 -13.44 -31.97 41.35
CA GLU A 422 -14.24 -33.06 41.90
C GLU A 422 -13.72 -34.43 41.44
N ALA A 423 -13.64 -35.40 42.37
CA ALA A 423 -13.30 -36.77 42.02
C ALA A 423 -14.36 -37.37 41.07
N SER A 424 -13.93 -37.78 39.89
CA SER A 424 -14.81 -38.27 38.83
C SER A 424 -15.53 -39.55 39.26
N THR A 425 -16.86 -39.54 39.13
CA THR A 425 -17.68 -40.73 39.40
C THR A 425 -17.70 -41.71 38.23
N LEU A 426 -17.17 -41.31 37.07
CA LEU A 426 -17.08 -42.08 35.84
C LEU A 426 -15.64 -42.60 35.65
N GLY A 427 -15.51 -43.65 34.84
CA GLY A 427 -14.18 -44.10 34.40
C GLY A 427 -13.64 -43.17 33.32
N VAL A 428 -12.32 -43.10 33.16
CA VAL A 428 -11.64 -42.24 32.19
C VAL A 428 -12.14 -42.40 30.74
N ASP A 429 -12.58 -43.60 30.33
CA ASP A 429 -13.16 -43.84 28.99
C ASP A 429 -14.62 -43.38 28.84
N SER A 430 -15.23 -42.89 29.92
CA SER A 430 -16.65 -42.50 29.97
C SER A 430 -16.86 -41.04 30.34
N VAL A 431 -15.78 -40.30 30.60
CA VAL A 431 -15.80 -38.84 30.64
C VAL A 431 -15.59 -38.38 29.21
N MET A 432 -16.56 -37.69 28.63
CA MET A 432 -16.43 -37.10 27.30
C MET A 432 -15.84 -35.69 27.45
N ILE A 433 -14.77 -35.39 26.72
CA ILE A 433 -14.22 -34.04 26.67
C ILE A 433 -15.24 -33.13 25.95
N HIS A 434 -15.33 -31.85 26.34
CA HIS A 434 -16.35 -30.84 25.96
C HIS A 434 -17.76 -31.06 26.48
N ILE A 435 -18.20 -32.31 26.58
CA ILE A 435 -19.58 -32.62 26.95
C ILE A 435 -19.71 -32.79 28.47
N ASP A 436 -18.74 -33.46 29.10
CA ASP A 436 -18.77 -33.76 30.53
C ASP A 436 -17.69 -33.00 31.33
N ALA A 437 -16.57 -32.62 30.71
CA ALA A 437 -15.49 -31.83 31.33
C ALA A 437 -14.54 -31.25 30.27
N ASN A 438 -14.03 -30.04 30.50
CA ASN A 438 -12.98 -29.42 29.67
C ASN A 438 -11.57 -29.74 30.18
N TYR A 439 -11.43 -29.93 31.51
CA TYR A 439 -10.16 -30.17 32.18
C TYR A 439 -10.17 -31.44 33.03
N LEU A 440 -9.03 -32.15 33.04
CA LEU A 440 -8.85 -33.38 33.80
C LEU A 440 -7.64 -33.30 34.73
N ALA A 441 -7.69 -34.02 35.85
CA ALA A 441 -6.52 -34.21 36.69
C ALA A 441 -6.35 -35.64 37.21
N TRP A 442 -5.10 -36.10 37.25
CA TRP A 442 -4.73 -37.36 37.92
C TRP A 442 -4.01 -37.09 39.23
N ALA A 443 -4.57 -37.56 40.34
CA ALA A 443 -3.97 -37.42 41.67
C ALA A 443 -4.13 -38.70 42.51
N PRO A 444 -3.30 -38.93 43.54
CA PRO A 444 -3.63 -39.90 44.56
C PRO A 444 -4.97 -39.59 45.22
N ASN A 445 -5.84 -40.57 45.46
CA ASN A 445 -7.13 -40.36 46.16
C ASN A 445 -7.00 -39.71 47.57
N SER A 446 -5.80 -39.68 48.13
CA SER A 446 -5.52 -39.02 49.41
C SER A 446 -5.10 -37.56 49.29
N THR A 447 -4.96 -37.04 48.06
CA THR A 447 -4.65 -35.65 47.77
C THR A 447 -5.83 -34.78 48.20
N ASP A 448 -5.52 -33.60 48.73
CA ASP A 448 -6.50 -32.56 48.98
C ASP A 448 -6.75 -31.87 47.64
N ASP A 449 -8.00 -31.73 47.21
CA ASP A 449 -8.33 -31.21 45.87
C ASP A 449 -7.77 -29.79 45.66
N SER A 450 -7.58 -29.01 46.74
CA SER A 450 -6.88 -27.71 46.72
C SER A 450 -5.39 -27.77 46.34
N MET A 451 -4.79 -28.95 46.29
CA MET A 451 -3.41 -29.17 45.86
C MET A 451 -3.32 -29.55 44.37
N ILE A 452 -4.46 -29.72 43.69
CA ILE A 452 -4.50 -29.88 42.23
C ILE A 452 -4.49 -28.46 41.64
N PRO A 453 -3.53 -28.15 40.74
CA PRO A 453 -3.46 -26.82 40.14
C PRO A 453 -4.78 -26.42 39.48
N HIS A 454 -5.09 -25.12 39.52
CA HIS A 454 -6.22 -24.57 38.80
C HIS A 454 -6.06 -24.84 37.29
N PRO A 455 -7.13 -25.11 36.53
CA PRO A 455 -7.02 -25.32 35.09
C PRO A 455 -6.36 -24.18 34.30
N GLY A 456 -6.48 -22.93 34.76
CA GLY A 456 -5.75 -21.77 34.21
C GLY A 456 -4.34 -21.57 34.77
N ALA A 457 -3.86 -22.37 35.72
CA ALA A 457 -2.52 -22.22 36.30
C ALA A 457 -1.37 -22.74 35.40
N SER A 458 -1.70 -23.12 34.16
CA SER A 458 -0.74 -23.42 33.09
C SER A 458 -0.55 -22.23 32.15
N LEU A 459 -1.43 -21.21 32.24
CA LEU A 459 -1.18 -19.84 31.78
C LEU A 459 -0.23 -19.12 32.76
N VAL A 460 0.82 -19.84 33.21
CA VAL A 460 2.08 -19.21 33.57
C VAL A 460 2.82 -19.13 32.26
N ASP A 461 2.30 -18.25 31.42
CA ASP A 461 3.15 -17.44 30.57
C ASP A 461 4.27 -16.87 31.43
N ASP A 462 5.46 -16.71 30.86
CA ASP A 462 6.58 -16.05 31.52
C ASP A 462 6.30 -14.55 31.83
N HIS A 463 5.04 -14.11 31.81
CA HIS A 463 4.54 -12.78 32.15
C HIS A 463 4.28 -12.57 33.67
N ASP A 464 4.29 -13.62 34.50
CA ASP A 464 4.09 -13.49 35.96
C ASP A 464 5.34 -13.02 36.75
N GLU A 465 6.39 -12.51 36.07
CA GLU A 465 7.42 -11.66 36.72
C GLU A 465 7.04 -10.16 36.70
N HIS A 466 5.93 -9.75 36.07
CA HIS A 466 5.44 -8.35 36.03
C HIS A 466 4.32 -8.02 37.03
N HIS A 467 4.01 -8.92 37.97
CA HIS A 467 3.12 -8.62 39.11
C HIS A 467 3.71 -7.65 40.16
N ASP A 468 4.70 -6.84 39.79
CA ASP A 468 5.12 -5.63 40.52
C ASP A 468 4.80 -4.34 39.71
N GLU A 469 4.31 -4.41 38.46
CA GLU A 469 3.95 -3.25 37.61
C GLU A 469 2.47 -2.84 37.70
N HIS A 470 1.54 -3.77 38.01
CA HIS A 470 0.12 -3.45 38.25
C HIS A 470 -0.19 -2.77 39.61
N ASP A 471 0.81 -2.47 40.46
CA ASP A 471 0.53 -1.73 41.72
C ASP A 471 0.20 -0.25 41.43
N TYR A 472 0.76 0.35 40.36
CA TYR A 472 0.66 1.80 40.16
C TYR A 472 -0.58 2.27 39.38
N GLU A 473 -1.03 1.54 38.34
CA GLU A 473 -2.30 1.84 37.65
C GLU A 473 -3.49 1.78 38.61
N HIS A 474 -3.53 0.71 39.40
CA HIS A 474 -4.53 0.55 40.45
C HIS A 474 -4.39 1.63 41.55
N GLU A 475 -3.17 2.02 41.95
CA GLU A 475 -2.98 3.15 42.86
C GLU A 475 -3.43 4.49 42.27
N PHE A 476 -3.30 4.69 40.96
CA PHE A 476 -3.77 5.89 40.27
C PHE A 476 -5.29 5.95 40.17
N GLU A 477 -5.94 4.86 39.77
CA GLU A 477 -7.40 4.76 39.77
C GLU A 477 -7.96 4.92 41.20
N GLU A 478 -7.36 4.27 42.20
CA GLU A 478 -7.75 4.43 43.60
C GLU A 478 -7.65 5.89 44.06
N ALA A 479 -6.54 6.57 43.74
CA ALA A 479 -6.32 7.98 44.07
C ALA A 479 -7.30 8.91 43.33
N PHE A 480 -7.59 8.62 42.07
CA PHE A 480 -8.54 9.35 41.23
C PHE A 480 -9.96 9.26 41.78
N PHE A 481 -10.43 8.06 42.09
CA PHE A 481 -11.75 7.85 42.70
C PHE A 481 -11.83 8.39 44.13
N GLU A 482 -10.77 8.23 44.93
CA GLU A 482 -10.71 8.81 46.28
C GLU A 482 -10.81 10.34 46.23
N HIS A 483 -10.16 11.01 45.27
CA HIS A 483 -10.26 12.46 45.09
C HIS A 483 -11.72 12.90 44.87
N HIS A 484 -12.37 12.35 43.85
CA HIS A 484 -13.74 12.71 43.48
C HIS A 484 -14.75 12.32 44.56
N PHE A 485 -14.53 11.21 45.27
CA PHE A 485 -15.33 10.83 46.42
C PHE A 485 -15.23 11.87 47.55
N ASN A 486 -14.01 12.33 47.84
CA ASN A 486 -13.77 13.35 48.87
C ASN A 486 -14.32 14.74 48.47
N GLU A 487 -14.31 15.09 47.18
CA GLU A 487 -14.93 16.31 46.66
C GLU A 487 -16.45 16.29 46.80
N ALA A 488 -17.05 15.14 46.50
CA ALA A 488 -18.49 14.93 46.63
C ALA A 488 -18.95 14.93 48.10
N ASP A 489 -18.11 14.47 49.04
CA ASP A 489 -18.36 14.50 50.50
C ASP A 489 -18.30 15.93 51.07
N ALA A 490 -19.34 16.70 50.79
CA ALA A 490 -19.44 18.11 51.13
C ALA A 490 -19.40 18.38 52.66
N ASP A 491 -19.71 17.39 53.50
CA ASP A 491 -19.71 17.51 54.96
C ASP A 491 -18.51 16.85 55.67
N ALA A 492 -17.68 16.13 54.91
CA ALA A 492 -16.43 15.49 55.28
C ALA A 492 -16.60 14.48 56.43
N ASP A 493 -17.67 13.70 56.39
CA ASP A 493 -17.93 12.64 57.36
C ASP A 493 -17.53 11.22 56.89
N GLY A 494 -17.03 11.11 55.65
CA GLY A 494 -16.47 9.93 55.01
C GLY A 494 -17.52 9.02 54.38
N LEU A 495 -18.73 9.54 54.13
CA LEU A 495 -19.87 8.82 53.58
C LEU A 495 -20.63 9.72 52.61
N LEU A 496 -20.99 9.21 51.44
CA LEU A 496 -21.85 9.95 50.51
C LEU A 496 -23.33 9.69 50.84
N ASP A 497 -24.06 10.74 51.20
CA ASP A 497 -25.52 10.71 51.19
C ASP A 497 -26.07 10.85 49.75
N MET A 498 -27.37 10.58 49.54
CA MET A 498 -27.97 10.61 48.20
C MET A 498 -27.75 11.92 47.43
N THR A 499 -27.62 13.07 48.12
CA THR A 499 -27.36 14.35 47.44
C THR A 499 -25.89 14.50 47.05
N GLU A 500 -24.98 13.97 47.87
CA GLU A 500 -23.54 13.94 47.60
C GLU A 500 -23.22 12.91 46.51
N LEU A 501 -23.91 11.78 46.49
CA LEU A 501 -23.79 10.76 45.45
C LEU A 501 -24.36 11.19 44.10
N GLU A 502 -25.44 11.98 44.07
CA GLU A 502 -25.89 12.65 42.83
C GLU A 502 -24.76 13.53 42.27
N THR A 503 -24.01 14.22 43.13
CA THR A 503 -22.88 15.05 42.70
C THR A 503 -21.72 14.20 42.21
N PHE A 504 -21.41 13.11 42.91
CA PHE A 504 -20.38 12.15 42.51
C PHE A 504 -20.69 11.52 41.15
N ALA A 505 -21.89 10.97 40.96
CA ALA A 505 -22.32 10.35 39.72
C ALA A 505 -22.43 11.35 38.56
N ASP A 506 -22.92 12.57 38.81
CA ASP A 506 -22.89 13.65 37.81
C ASP A 506 -21.44 13.99 37.42
N THR A 507 -20.49 13.95 38.37
CA THR A 507 -19.07 14.22 38.06
C THR A 507 -18.50 13.10 37.19
N MET A 508 -18.73 11.83 37.57
CA MET A 508 -18.30 10.67 36.78
C MET A 508 -18.92 10.61 35.38
N ASN A 509 -20.20 10.95 35.22
CA ASN A 509 -20.89 10.92 33.92
C ASN A 509 -20.54 12.10 33.00
N ASN A 510 -20.00 13.20 33.54
CA ASN A 510 -19.58 14.36 32.75
C ASN A 510 -18.05 14.46 32.67
N MET A 511 -17.33 13.37 32.97
CA MET A 511 -15.93 13.20 32.60
C MET A 511 -15.90 12.78 31.13
N GLU A 512 -16.19 13.72 30.24
CA GLU A 512 -15.87 13.61 28.81
C GLU A 512 -14.58 14.42 28.59
N ASP A 513 -13.52 13.70 28.19
CA ASP A 513 -12.27 14.05 27.50
C ASP A 513 -11.24 15.05 28.08
N ASP A 514 -11.42 15.65 29.25
CA ASP A 514 -10.36 16.53 29.83
C ASP A 514 -10.20 16.36 31.35
N VAL A 515 -9.27 15.50 31.80
CA VAL A 515 -8.83 15.54 33.21
C VAL A 515 -7.97 16.79 33.41
N GLU A 516 -8.44 17.76 34.20
CA GLU A 516 -7.68 19.00 34.46
C GLU A 516 -6.23 18.67 34.89
N ILE A 517 -5.22 19.23 34.21
CA ILE A 517 -3.78 19.02 34.51
C ILE A 517 -3.45 19.30 35.99
N ASP A 518 -4.19 20.22 36.63
CA ASP A 518 -4.11 20.51 38.06
C ASP A 518 -4.43 19.26 38.93
N LEU A 519 -5.45 18.47 38.56
CA LEU A 519 -5.85 17.24 39.24
C LEU A 519 -4.82 16.13 39.03
N MET A 520 -4.37 15.93 37.79
CA MET A 520 -3.30 14.97 37.48
C MET A 520 -2.04 15.26 38.30
N THR A 521 -1.63 16.53 38.33
CA THR A 521 -0.47 16.96 39.13
C THR A 521 -0.67 16.61 40.61
N GLU A 522 -1.85 16.84 41.17
CA GLU A 522 -2.15 16.51 42.58
C GLU A 522 -2.11 15.00 42.84
N ILE A 523 -2.66 14.19 41.93
CA ILE A 523 -2.67 12.72 42.04
C ILE A 523 -1.25 12.15 41.96
N TYR A 524 -0.47 12.51 40.93
CA TYR A 524 0.92 12.04 40.79
C TYR A 524 1.81 12.48 41.96
N MET A 525 1.66 13.72 42.43
CA MET A 525 2.38 14.17 43.63
C MET A 525 1.96 13.38 44.87
N SER A 526 0.72 12.89 44.96
CA SER A 526 0.24 12.08 46.09
C SER A 526 0.75 10.63 46.08
N ILE A 527 0.97 10.07 44.89
CA ILE A 527 1.47 8.70 44.68
C ILE A 527 2.99 8.66 44.88
N PHE A 528 3.72 9.58 44.24
CA PHE A 528 5.18 9.51 44.14
C PHE A 528 5.96 10.30 45.21
N ASP A 529 5.35 11.24 45.95
CA ASP A 529 5.98 11.88 47.13
C ASP A 529 5.91 10.94 48.36
N GLU A 530 6.70 9.86 48.33
CA GLU A 530 6.70 8.83 49.39
C GLU A 530 6.98 9.38 50.79
N ASP A 531 7.73 10.48 50.89
CA ASP A 531 8.18 11.05 52.17
C ASP A 531 7.31 12.22 52.70
N GLU A 532 6.27 12.58 51.95
CA GLU A 532 5.25 13.61 52.20
C GLU A 532 5.88 14.99 52.51
N ASP A 533 7.00 15.35 51.87
CA ASP A 533 7.68 16.63 52.10
C ASP A 533 7.27 17.74 51.11
N GLY A 534 6.46 17.38 50.11
CA GLY A 534 5.79 18.25 49.14
C GLY A 534 6.64 18.58 47.91
N VAL A 535 7.71 17.81 47.65
CA VAL A 535 8.55 17.91 46.45
C VAL A 535 9.05 16.53 46.02
N LEU A 536 9.25 16.30 44.72
CA LEU A 536 9.81 15.04 44.21
C LEU A 536 11.34 15.09 44.16
N SER A 537 11.99 14.06 44.68
CA SER A 537 13.39 13.77 44.43
C SER A 537 13.60 13.14 43.05
N VAL A 538 14.84 13.07 42.57
CA VAL A 538 15.18 12.44 41.27
C VAL A 538 14.75 10.97 41.24
N GLU A 539 14.82 10.28 42.38
CA GLU A 539 14.45 8.86 42.49
C GLU A 539 12.92 8.72 42.33
N GLU A 540 12.14 9.47 43.09
CA GLU A 540 10.65 9.51 43.01
C GLU A 540 10.14 9.99 41.65
N PHE A 541 10.82 10.97 41.04
CA PHE A 541 10.49 11.44 39.69
C PHE A 541 10.78 10.39 38.60
N THR A 542 11.83 9.58 38.78
CA THR A 542 12.13 8.53 37.81
C THR A 542 11.06 7.45 37.84
N GLU A 543 10.58 7.09 39.03
CA GLU A 543 9.47 6.14 39.21
C GLU A 543 8.17 6.68 38.58
N MET A 544 7.89 7.98 38.75
CA MET A 544 6.75 8.64 38.11
C MET A 544 6.81 8.60 36.58
N MET A 545 7.99 8.83 35.99
CA MET A 545 8.19 8.77 34.53
C MET A 545 8.15 7.35 33.98
N GLU A 546 8.64 6.36 34.75
CA GLU A 546 8.55 4.94 34.37
C GLU A 546 7.09 4.50 34.28
N MET A 547 6.24 4.90 35.24
CA MET A 547 4.80 4.63 35.18
C MET A 547 4.12 5.37 34.01
N MET A 548 4.37 6.67 33.86
CA MET A 548 3.69 7.47 32.82
C MET A 548 4.00 6.95 31.40
N MET A 549 5.18 6.35 31.19
CA MET A 549 5.57 5.77 29.90
C MET A 549 5.16 4.31 29.73
N SER A 550 4.72 3.62 30.79
CA SER A 550 4.20 2.25 30.68
C SER A 550 2.70 2.20 30.37
N MET A 551 1.96 3.28 30.64
CA MET A 551 0.52 3.37 30.35
C MET A 551 0.17 3.51 28.84
N ASP A 552 1.18 3.72 27.98
CA ASP A 552 1.01 3.84 26.51
C ASP A 552 1.16 2.49 25.76
N GLU A 553 1.49 1.38 26.44
CA GLU A 553 1.76 0.08 25.79
C GLU A 553 0.55 -0.89 25.74
N ASP A 554 -0.68 -0.42 25.89
CA ASP A 554 -1.89 -1.25 25.73
C ASP A 554 -2.29 -1.43 24.25
N GLY A 555 -1.43 -2.09 23.46
CA GLY A 555 -1.74 -2.37 22.06
C GLY A 555 -0.81 -3.28 21.26
N HIS A 556 0.35 -3.72 21.78
CA HIS A 556 1.30 -4.49 20.97
C HIS A 556 2.06 -5.58 21.75
N ASP A 557 1.34 -6.60 22.21
CA ASP A 557 1.95 -7.84 22.71
C ASP A 557 1.68 -9.03 21.78
N GLU A 558 2.33 -9.06 20.61
CA GLU A 558 2.76 -10.30 19.94
C GLU A 558 3.99 -10.03 19.06
N HIS A 559 5.15 -9.75 19.68
CA HIS A 559 6.43 -9.91 18.99
C HIS A 559 7.20 -11.11 19.52
N ASP A 560 7.05 -12.20 18.77
CA ASP A 560 7.81 -13.44 18.78
C ASP A 560 9.26 -13.29 19.30
N ASP A 561 9.57 -14.06 20.34
CA ASP A 561 10.91 -14.38 20.80
C ASP A 561 11.84 -14.81 19.65
N HIS A 562 12.64 -13.87 19.13
CA HIS A 562 13.80 -14.19 18.31
C HIS A 562 15.07 -14.22 19.16
N ASP A 563 15.50 -15.46 19.46
CA ASP A 563 16.79 -15.86 20.04
C ASP A 563 17.97 -15.21 19.29
N HIS A 564 18.38 -14.00 19.72
CA HIS A 564 19.59 -13.35 19.22
C HIS A 564 20.83 -14.03 19.80
N GLY A 565 21.43 -14.88 18.96
CA GLY A 565 22.71 -15.54 19.24
C GLY A 565 23.85 -14.55 19.50
N GLU A 566 24.69 -14.88 20.50
CA GLU A 566 25.88 -14.13 20.93
C GLU A 566 26.67 -13.47 19.78
N ASP A 567 26.55 -12.15 19.59
CA ASP A 567 27.31 -11.41 18.59
C ASP A 567 28.80 -11.27 18.95
N ASP A 568 29.68 -11.64 17.99
CA ASP A 568 31.13 -11.61 18.14
C ASP A 568 31.67 -10.15 18.13
N MET A 569 32.03 -9.62 19.30
CA MET A 569 32.59 -8.26 19.44
C MET A 569 33.99 -8.09 18.83
N VAL A 570 34.24 -6.95 18.16
CA VAL A 570 35.49 -6.61 17.46
C VAL A 570 36.02 -5.22 17.78
N CYS A 571 37.31 -5.00 17.50
CA CYS A 571 37.97 -3.70 17.71
C CYS A 571 38.09 -2.93 16.39
N TYR A 572 37.38 -1.80 16.25
CA TYR A 572 37.22 -1.02 15.04
C TYR A 572 38.05 0.29 15.04
N ASP A 573 38.77 0.55 13.95
CA ASP A 573 39.45 1.82 13.71
C ASP A 573 38.60 2.75 12.83
N ILE A 574 37.91 3.70 13.46
CA ILE A 574 37.09 4.71 12.78
C ILE A 574 37.90 5.62 11.84
N SER A 575 39.22 5.77 12.07
CA SER A 575 40.04 6.62 11.22
C SER A 575 40.42 5.95 9.89
N THR A 576 40.35 4.63 9.82
CA THR A 576 40.67 3.85 8.61
C THR A 576 39.54 2.96 8.13
N HIS A 577 38.41 2.90 8.85
CA HIS A 577 37.29 1.99 8.63
C HIS A 577 37.72 0.52 8.50
N THR A 578 38.50 0.03 9.48
CA THR A 578 38.98 -1.35 9.47
C THR A 578 38.94 -2.00 10.84
N VAL A 579 38.55 -3.28 10.89
CA VAL A 579 38.61 -4.10 12.09
C VAL A 579 40.02 -4.64 12.34
N ASP A 580 40.57 -4.39 13.54
CA ASP A 580 41.82 -5.00 14.00
C ASP A 580 41.53 -6.27 14.82
N SER A 581 41.41 -7.39 14.11
CA SER A 581 41.24 -8.73 14.69
C SER A 581 42.41 -9.23 15.55
N SER A 582 43.50 -8.46 15.71
CA SER A 582 44.59 -8.81 16.61
C SER A 582 44.36 -8.39 18.06
N ILE A 583 43.35 -7.55 18.31
CA ILE A 583 42.90 -7.11 19.64
C ILE A 583 41.55 -7.76 19.91
N THR A 584 41.44 -8.54 20.98
CA THR A 584 40.25 -9.38 21.27
C THR A 584 39.65 -9.08 22.64
N THR A 585 39.93 -7.90 23.20
CA THR A 585 39.39 -7.45 24.48
C THR A 585 39.19 -5.94 24.45
N GLU A 586 38.02 -5.49 24.91
CA GLU A 586 37.62 -4.09 25.05
C GLU A 586 38.71 -3.20 25.67
N ALA A 587 39.26 -3.59 26.83
CA ALA A 587 40.26 -2.79 27.53
C ALA A 587 41.56 -2.54 26.73
N ASP A 588 41.94 -3.45 25.82
CA ASP A 588 43.09 -3.25 24.94
C ASP A 588 42.72 -2.43 23.68
N CYS A 589 41.43 -2.46 23.28
CA CYS A 589 40.87 -1.66 22.20
C CYS A 589 40.82 -0.17 22.60
N ASP A 590 40.30 0.14 23.78
CA ASP A 590 40.26 1.49 24.35
C ASP A 590 41.68 2.05 24.55
N ALA A 591 42.59 1.20 25.03
CA ALA A 591 43.98 1.60 25.23
C ALA A 591 44.70 1.90 23.91
N ALA A 592 44.24 1.32 22.80
CA ALA A 592 44.69 1.62 21.45
C ALA A 592 44.01 2.87 20.85
N GLY A 593 42.95 3.38 21.47
CA GLY A 593 42.13 4.48 20.98
C GLY A 593 41.21 4.07 19.83
N LEU A 594 40.79 2.80 19.82
CA LEU A 594 39.89 2.17 18.86
C LEU A 594 38.57 1.86 19.57
N MET A 595 37.49 1.66 18.80
CA MET A 595 36.14 1.45 19.34
C MET A 595 35.83 -0.05 19.43
N TRP A 596 35.25 -0.51 20.53
CA TRP A 596 34.83 -1.89 20.71
C TRP A 596 33.35 -2.01 20.32
N THR A 597 33.05 -2.69 19.21
CA THR A 597 31.71 -2.74 18.60
C THR A 597 31.36 -4.15 18.15
N ALA A 598 30.09 -4.42 17.91
CA ALA A 598 29.69 -5.65 17.23
C ALA A 598 30.26 -5.68 15.79
N ALA A 599 30.47 -6.88 15.24
CA ALA A 599 31.15 -7.05 13.94
C ALA A 599 30.33 -6.54 12.74
N ASN A 600 29.02 -6.37 12.93
CA ASN A 600 28.03 -5.92 11.95
C ASN A 600 27.86 -4.39 11.90
N SER A 601 28.38 -3.61 12.85
CA SER A 601 28.17 -2.15 12.94
C SER A 601 28.98 -1.30 11.92
N GLY A 602 29.19 -1.79 10.69
CA GLY A 602 29.88 -1.06 9.62
C GLY A 602 28.93 -0.20 8.76
N PRO A 603 29.37 0.94 8.18
CA PRO A 603 28.49 1.87 7.47
C PRO A 603 28.22 1.39 6.04
N GLY A 604 27.41 0.35 5.90
CA GLY A 604 27.00 -0.21 4.62
C GLY A 604 26.11 -1.44 4.74
N GLY A 605 25.28 -1.51 5.78
CA GLY A 605 24.07 -2.32 5.81
C GLY A 605 22.94 -1.33 6.12
N ASP A 606 21.96 -1.29 5.24
CA ASP A 606 20.66 -0.68 5.49
C ASP A 606 19.98 -1.61 6.49
N ASP A 607 19.91 -1.19 7.75
CA ASP A 607 19.09 -1.81 8.80
C ASP A 607 18.79 -0.69 9.81
N ASP A 608 17.53 -0.26 9.83
CA ASP A 608 16.94 0.60 10.85
C ASP A 608 17.09 -0.08 12.21
N HIS A 609 17.87 0.53 13.10
CA HIS A 609 17.94 0.13 14.50
C HIS A 609 18.08 1.38 15.37
N ASP A 610 17.06 1.57 16.19
CA ASP A 610 16.92 2.63 17.18
C ASP A 610 18.09 2.64 18.18
N ASP A 611 18.58 3.84 18.44
CA ASP A 611 19.52 4.11 19.53
C ASP A 611 18.70 4.11 20.85
N ASP A 612 18.58 2.96 21.52
CA ASP A 612 17.99 2.91 22.87
C ASP A 612 18.76 3.81 23.85
N MET A 613 18.23 5.00 24.13
CA MET A 613 18.63 5.78 25.29
C MET A 613 18.08 5.11 26.54
N ASN A 614 18.95 4.84 27.51
CA ASN A 614 18.54 4.27 28.79
C ASN A 614 17.54 5.21 29.49
N MET A 615 16.32 4.73 29.82
CA MET A 615 15.22 5.49 30.46
C MET A 615 15.67 6.33 31.66
N THR A 616 16.58 5.80 32.49
CA THR A 616 17.15 6.54 33.62
C THR A 616 17.91 7.81 33.19
N GLU A 617 18.60 7.80 32.04
CA GLU A 617 19.31 8.98 31.52
C GLU A 617 18.35 10.03 30.97
N MET A 618 17.18 9.62 30.47
CA MET A 618 16.11 10.52 30.02
C MET A 618 15.41 11.19 31.21
N ALA A 619 15.02 10.42 32.22
CA ALA A 619 14.44 10.95 33.46
C ALA A 619 15.41 11.93 34.17
N GLU A 620 16.71 11.62 34.24
CA GLU A 620 17.72 12.54 34.81
C GLU A 620 17.84 13.85 34.00
N MET A 621 17.67 13.79 32.67
CA MET A 621 17.72 14.97 31.81
C MET A 621 16.48 15.85 31.98
N MET A 622 15.30 15.23 32.04
CA MET A 622 14.01 15.90 32.22
C MET A 622 13.92 16.53 33.60
N PHE A 623 14.31 15.79 34.65
CA PHE A 623 14.41 16.34 36.02
C PHE A 623 15.28 17.60 36.06
N ALA A 624 16.45 17.58 35.39
CA ALA A 624 17.34 18.73 35.35
C ALA A 624 16.81 19.90 34.50
N MET A 625 15.86 19.64 33.60
CA MET A 625 15.20 20.65 32.78
C MET A 625 14.13 21.41 33.58
N PHE A 626 13.35 20.67 34.38
CA PHE A 626 12.23 21.19 35.15
C PHE A 626 12.59 21.66 36.57
N ASP A 627 13.74 21.26 37.13
CA ASP A 627 14.34 21.89 38.32
C ASP A 627 14.88 23.28 37.96
N THR A 628 13.97 24.20 37.67
CA THR A 628 14.27 25.54 37.19
C THR A 628 15.05 26.36 38.23
N ASN A 629 14.90 25.98 39.49
CA ASN A 629 15.44 26.68 40.63
C ASN A 629 16.81 26.11 41.11
N GLU A 630 17.23 24.98 40.52
CA GLU A 630 18.47 24.22 40.76
C GLU A 630 18.66 23.81 42.24
N ASP A 631 17.59 23.47 42.95
CA ASP A 631 17.67 23.01 44.35
C ASP A 631 17.68 21.48 44.52
N GLY A 632 17.50 20.75 43.43
CA GLY A 632 17.62 19.30 43.34
C GLY A 632 16.36 18.54 43.72
N THR A 633 15.20 19.20 43.64
CA THR A 633 13.84 18.68 43.89
C THR A 633 12.86 19.38 42.96
N LEU A 634 11.75 18.74 42.59
CA LEU A 634 10.67 19.37 41.82
C LEU A 634 9.48 19.68 42.73
N ASP A 635 9.07 20.94 42.79
CA ASP A 635 7.82 21.30 43.47
C ASP A 635 6.59 21.13 42.57
N GLU A 636 5.39 21.11 43.18
CA GLU A 636 4.10 20.98 42.49
C GLU A 636 3.96 21.89 41.26
N SER A 637 4.55 23.11 41.29
CA SER A 637 4.49 24.00 40.13
C SER A 637 5.45 23.63 39.01
N GLU A 638 6.60 23.02 39.35
CA GLU A 638 7.56 22.50 38.37
C GLU A 638 7.05 21.19 37.74
N VAL A 639 6.33 20.35 38.50
CA VAL A 639 5.64 19.15 37.98
C VAL A 639 4.43 19.52 37.14
N HIS A 640 3.62 20.48 37.58
CA HIS A 640 2.50 21.01 36.79
C HIS A 640 2.96 21.56 35.45
N THR A 641 4.01 22.39 35.42
CA THR A 641 4.56 22.91 34.15
C THR A 641 5.15 21.81 33.28
N MET A 642 5.63 20.71 33.87
CA MET A 642 6.06 19.56 33.10
C MET A 642 4.85 18.84 32.48
N MET A 643 3.81 18.54 33.26
CA MET A 643 2.59 17.92 32.75
C MET A 643 1.90 18.82 31.73
N GLU A 644 1.84 20.13 31.95
CA GLU A 644 1.39 21.11 30.96
C GLU A 644 2.25 21.11 29.69
N MET A 645 3.53 20.72 29.74
CA MET A 645 4.38 20.59 28.55
C MET A 645 4.37 19.19 27.91
N MET A 646 3.88 18.18 28.63
CA MET A 646 3.72 16.80 28.15
C MET A 646 2.29 16.55 27.64
N MET A 647 1.32 17.26 28.23
CA MET A 647 -0.12 17.29 27.93
C MET A 647 -0.54 18.62 27.28
N GLU A 648 0.39 19.54 26.99
CA GLU A 648 0.14 20.48 25.88
C GLU A 648 0.01 19.53 24.70
N GLU A 649 -1.24 19.25 24.33
CA GLU A 649 -1.59 18.65 23.05
C GLU A 649 -0.62 19.23 22.04
N GLU A 650 0.03 18.35 21.26
CA GLU A 650 0.49 18.77 19.96
C GLU A 650 -0.62 19.65 19.40
N HIS A 651 -0.29 20.90 19.06
CA HIS A 651 -1.19 21.71 18.25
C HIS A 651 -1.79 20.76 17.24
N GLU A 652 -3.11 20.49 17.34
CA GLU A 652 -3.85 19.64 16.42
C GLU A 652 -3.23 19.96 15.06
N GLU A 653 -2.49 19.00 14.49
CA GLU A 653 -1.97 19.20 13.14
C GLU A 653 -3.20 19.62 12.38
N GLY A 654 -3.18 20.81 11.77
CA GLY A 654 -4.37 21.36 11.16
C GLY A 654 -4.72 20.45 10.00
N VAL A 655 -5.42 19.36 10.27
CA VAL A 655 -5.80 18.31 9.36
C VAL A 655 -7.16 18.73 8.87
N ALA A 656 -7.24 19.02 7.59
CA ALA A 656 -8.50 19.48 7.02
C ALA A 656 -8.73 18.92 5.63
N PHE A 657 -9.99 18.60 5.36
CA PHE A 657 -10.39 17.78 4.24
C PHE A 657 -11.08 18.61 3.15
N ILE A 658 -10.89 18.20 1.89
CA ILE A 658 -11.72 18.62 0.77
C ILE A 658 -11.91 17.47 -0.23
N GLY A 659 -13.11 17.35 -0.79
CA GLY A 659 -13.39 16.37 -1.84
C GLY A 659 -12.74 16.77 -3.15
N LEU A 660 -12.19 15.80 -3.88
CA LEU A 660 -11.71 15.95 -5.24
C LEU A 660 -12.45 14.97 -6.17
N HIS A 661 -13.20 15.52 -7.11
CA HIS A 661 -13.88 14.78 -8.16
C HIS A 661 -13.05 14.74 -9.43
N ILE A 662 -12.58 13.56 -9.80
CA ILE A 662 -11.85 13.33 -11.04
C ILE A 662 -12.83 12.89 -12.12
N GLU A 663 -13.12 13.80 -13.06
CA GLU A 663 -14.03 13.51 -14.18
C GLU A 663 -13.38 12.64 -15.27
N ARG A 664 -12.05 12.65 -15.34
CA ARG A 664 -11.27 11.95 -16.35
C ARG A 664 -10.05 11.31 -15.69
N GLU A 665 -9.93 10.00 -15.81
CA GLU A 665 -8.73 9.29 -15.40
C GLU A 665 -7.48 9.84 -16.09
N GLY A 666 -6.36 9.81 -15.38
CA GLY A 666 -5.02 10.10 -15.88
C GLY A 666 -4.10 10.65 -14.80
N GLU A 667 -2.91 11.06 -15.20
CA GLU A 667 -1.95 11.71 -14.31
C GLU A 667 -2.32 13.18 -14.10
N TYR A 668 -2.27 13.62 -12.84
CA TYR A 668 -2.50 14.99 -12.44
C TYR A 668 -1.34 15.49 -11.62
N GLY A 669 -0.84 16.68 -11.98
CA GLY A 669 0.05 17.42 -11.11
C GLY A 669 -0.76 18.24 -10.11
N ILE A 670 -0.40 18.16 -8.83
CA ILE A 670 -0.90 19.01 -7.77
C ILE A 670 0.26 19.87 -7.26
N ALA A 671 0.08 21.18 -7.31
CA ALA A 671 1.07 22.16 -6.87
C ALA A 671 0.62 22.86 -5.58
N LEU A 672 1.45 22.74 -4.53
CA LEU A 672 1.20 23.25 -3.19
C LEU A 672 2.40 24.07 -2.68
N PRO A 673 2.22 24.95 -1.68
CA PRO A 673 3.32 25.51 -0.91
C PRO A 673 4.14 24.41 -0.20
N GLU A 674 5.42 24.68 0.09
CA GLU A 674 6.33 23.72 0.76
C GLU A 674 5.99 23.48 2.24
N ASP A 675 5.13 24.31 2.82
CA ASP A 675 4.66 24.31 4.21
C ASP A 675 3.26 23.68 4.37
N VAL A 676 2.75 23.00 3.33
CA VAL A 676 1.48 22.26 3.36
C VAL A 676 1.75 20.85 2.85
N GLU A 677 1.43 19.85 3.67
CA GLU A 677 1.47 18.43 3.31
C GLU A 677 0.11 17.99 2.74
N LEU A 678 0.12 16.96 1.88
CA LEU A 678 -1.07 16.45 1.21
C LEU A 678 -1.07 14.92 1.24
N HIS A 679 -2.13 14.37 1.81
CA HIS A 679 -2.49 12.97 1.72
C HIS A 679 -3.71 12.82 0.80
N VAL A 680 -3.65 11.81 -0.08
CA VAL A 680 -4.73 11.53 -1.05
C VAL A 680 -5.34 10.19 -0.68
N LEU A 681 -6.57 10.22 -0.17
CA LEU A 681 -7.31 9.03 0.22
C LEU A 681 -8.31 8.67 -0.88
N MET A 682 -8.35 7.40 -1.29
CA MET A 682 -9.45 6.94 -2.13
C MET A 682 -10.74 6.98 -1.33
N ARG A 683 -11.79 7.64 -1.85
CA ARG A 683 -13.12 7.55 -1.23
C ARG A 683 -13.67 6.16 -1.54
N GLY A 684 -13.29 5.18 -0.73
CA GLY A 684 -13.79 3.82 -0.80
C GLY A 684 -15.30 3.85 -0.92
N GLY A 685 -15.83 3.26 -2.00
CA GLY A 685 -17.25 3.12 -2.22
C GLY A 685 -17.88 2.27 -1.12
N HIS A 686 -18.30 2.91 -0.03
CA HIS A 686 -19.25 2.34 0.92
C HIS A 686 -20.66 2.35 0.28
N GLU A 687 -20.84 1.61 -0.82
CA GLU A 687 -22.13 0.99 -1.06
C GLU A 687 -22.22 -0.21 -0.11
N GLY A 688 -23.02 -0.04 0.94
CA GLY A 688 -23.16 -0.96 2.05
C GLY A 688 -23.32 -2.42 1.60
N HIS A 689 -22.41 -3.26 2.08
CA HIS A 689 -22.53 -4.71 1.99
C HIS A 689 -22.54 -5.31 3.39
N ASP A 690 -23.77 -5.30 3.92
CA ASP A 690 -24.28 -6.25 4.89
C ASP A 690 -24.00 -7.69 4.42
N HIS A 691 -23.35 -8.48 5.28
CA HIS A 691 -22.98 -9.87 5.01
C HIS A 691 -24.23 -10.77 5.00
N GLY A 692 -24.43 -11.51 3.92
CA GLY A 692 -25.50 -12.51 3.82
C GLY A 692 -25.04 -13.76 3.07
N GLY A 693 -24.52 -14.74 3.81
CA GLY A 693 -24.07 -16.02 3.27
C GLY A 693 -25.18 -16.88 2.66
N HIS A 694 -24.79 -17.82 1.80
CA HIS A 694 -25.21 -19.21 1.96
C HIS A 694 -24.45 -20.17 1.02
N ASP A 695 -23.88 -21.19 1.66
CA ASP A 695 -23.56 -22.49 1.12
C ASP A 695 -24.68 -23.11 0.28
N ASP A 696 -24.29 -23.75 -0.83
CA ASP A 696 -25.07 -24.79 -1.46
C ASP A 696 -24.20 -26.04 -1.72
N HIS A 697 -24.15 -26.89 -0.69
CA HIS A 697 -23.70 -28.27 -0.80
C HIS A 697 -24.57 -29.04 -1.82
N SER A 698 -23.98 -29.60 -2.88
CA SER A 698 -24.44 -30.90 -3.39
C SER A 698 -23.43 -31.67 -4.26
N GLY A 699 -22.94 -32.78 -3.72
CA GLY A 699 -23.20 -34.07 -4.38
C GLY A 699 -22.01 -34.94 -4.80
N HIS A 700 -21.86 -36.02 -4.02
CA HIS A 700 -21.55 -37.40 -4.45
C HIS A 700 -20.10 -37.90 -4.48
N GLU A 701 -19.77 -38.61 -3.40
CA GLU A 701 -19.49 -40.07 -3.34
C GLU A 701 -18.70 -40.75 -4.49
N ASP A 702 -17.61 -41.39 -4.05
CA ASP A 702 -17.03 -42.67 -4.50
C ASP A 702 -16.34 -42.74 -5.89
N HIS A 703 -15.02 -42.99 -5.89
CA HIS A 703 -14.47 -44.35 -6.13
C HIS A 703 -12.95 -44.40 -6.37
N ASP A 704 -12.29 -45.19 -5.52
CA ASP A 704 -11.33 -46.28 -5.80
C ASP A 704 -10.34 -46.21 -6.99
N ASP A 705 -9.07 -46.43 -6.63
CA ASP A 705 -8.03 -47.22 -7.32
C ASP A 705 -7.54 -46.75 -8.71
N HIS A 706 -6.24 -46.39 -8.80
CA HIS A 706 -5.25 -47.22 -9.51
C HIS A 706 -3.79 -46.73 -9.44
N ASP A 707 -2.98 -47.60 -8.85
CA ASP A 707 -1.55 -47.92 -9.05
C ASP A 707 -0.68 -47.21 -10.11
N GLU A 708 0.55 -46.91 -9.65
CA GLU A 708 1.88 -47.05 -10.29
C GLU A 708 2.19 -46.24 -11.57
N HIS A 709 3.15 -45.31 -11.47
CA HIS A 709 4.55 -45.47 -11.94
C HIS A 709 5.37 -44.21 -11.61
N GLY A 710 6.62 -44.41 -11.20
CA GLY A 710 7.53 -43.33 -10.82
C GLY A 710 8.56 -42.94 -11.88
N ASP A 711 9.55 -42.22 -11.34
CA ASP A 711 10.81 -41.71 -11.88
C ASP A 711 10.81 -40.29 -12.46
N ASP A 712 11.87 -39.58 -12.07
CA ASP A 712 12.47 -38.36 -12.62
C ASP A 712 11.83 -37.03 -12.21
N GLU A 713 12.52 -35.95 -11.86
CA GLU A 713 13.91 -35.58 -11.63
C GLU A 713 13.85 -34.25 -10.84
N HIS A 714 14.96 -33.83 -10.26
CA HIS A 714 15.11 -32.60 -9.47
C HIS A 714 14.67 -31.33 -10.21
N ASP A 715 13.79 -30.53 -9.60
CA ASP A 715 13.68 -29.11 -9.93
C ASP A 715 14.49 -28.31 -8.91
N ASP A 716 15.55 -27.69 -9.43
CA ASP A 716 16.29 -26.61 -8.81
C ASP A 716 15.32 -25.41 -8.70
N HIS A 717 15.08 -24.91 -7.50
CA HIS A 717 14.43 -23.61 -7.31
C HIS A 717 15.44 -22.55 -7.75
N ASP A 718 15.25 -22.03 -8.96
CA ASP A 718 15.92 -20.83 -9.41
C ASP A 718 15.44 -19.65 -8.57
N ASP A 719 16.44 -19.01 -7.98
CA ASP A 719 16.46 -17.71 -7.32
C ASP A 719 15.96 -16.65 -8.30
N HIS A 720 14.71 -16.24 -8.17
CA HIS A 720 14.18 -15.06 -8.86
C HIS A 720 14.62 -13.85 -8.04
N GLY A 721 15.82 -13.36 -8.34
CA GLY A 721 16.17 -11.98 -8.07
C GLY A 721 15.25 -11.10 -8.91
N ASP A 722 14.35 -10.42 -8.22
CA ASP A 722 13.58 -9.31 -8.76
C ASP A 722 14.59 -8.17 -9.00
N GLU A 723 15.05 -8.03 -10.24
CA GLU A 723 15.63 -6.77 -10.68
C GLU A 723 14.47 -5.96 -11.26
N SER A 724 13.90 -5.09 -10.41
CA SER A 724 13.06 -3.99 -10.83
C SER A 724 13.87 -3.17 -11.84
N HIS A 725 13.52 -3.30 -13.11
CA HIS A 725 13.99 -2.38 -14.12
C HIS A 725 13.24 -1.08 -13.89
N ASP A 726 13.93 -0.06 -13.35
CA ASP A 726 13.49 1.33 -13.42
C ASP A 726 13.36 1.69 -14.91
N GLU A 727 12.18 1.50 -15.49
CA GLU A 727 11.87 1.97 -16.83
C GLU A 727 11.68 3.47 -16.74
N GLU A 728 12.71 4.25 -17.12
CA GLU A 728 12.65 5.72 -17.14
C GLU A 728 11.45 6.17 -17.98
N GLU A 729 10.54 6.91 -17.35
CA GLU A 729 9.35 7.50 -17.94
C GLU A 729 9.63 8.38 -19.16
N LEU A 730 8.67 8.50 -20.08
CA LEU A 730 8.79 9.39 -21.24
C LEU A 730 8.51 10.85 -20.84
N ALA A 731 9.51 11.55 -20.29
CA ALA A 731 9.43 12.99 -19.97
C ALA A 731 9.00 13.89 -21.16
N TYR A 732 9.03 13.38 -22.39
CA TYR A 732 8.65 14.11 -23.61
C TYR A 732 7.73 13.27 -24.50
N ASP A 733 6.80 13.93 -25.18
CA ASP A 733 6.07 13.32 -26.29
C ASP A 733 7.05 12.92 -27.41
N PRO A 734 7.16 11.63 -27.77
CA PRO A 734 8.00 11.22 -28.88
C PRO A 734 7.37 11.54 -30.25
N HIS A 735 6.05 11.70 -30.36
CA HIS A 735 5.27 11.66 -31.62
C HIS A 735 5.40 12.89 -32.54
N SER A 736 6.53 13.58 -32.46
CA SER A 736 6.89 14.75 -33.27
C SER A 736 6.78 14.52 -34.79
N TRP A 737 6.83 13.28 -35.28
CA TRP A 737 6.70 12.98 -36.70
C TRP A 737 5.27 13.17 -37.26
N LEU A 738 4.26 13.28 -36.38
CA LEU A 738 2.91 13.67 -36.76
C LEU A 738 2.79 15.18 -37.05
N ASP A 739 3.87 15.93 -36.86
CA ASP A 739 4.04 17.29 -37.33
C ASP A 739 4.95 17.34 -38.59
N PRO A 740 4.39 17.67 -39.78
CA PRO A 740 5.14 17.80 -41.04
C PRO A 740 6.32 18.80 -40.97
N VAL A 741 6.24 19.82 -40.12
CA VAL A 741 7.30 20.82 -39.97
C VAL A 741 8.45 20.28 -39.14
N ALA A 742 8.16 19.50 -38.08
CA ALA A 742 9.16 18.76 -37.32
C ALA A 742 9.85 17.71 -38.20
N VAL A 743 9.10 16.93 -39.01
CA VAL A 743 9.69 15.99 -39.97
C VAL A 743 10.63 16.71 -40.96
N ALA A 744 10.31 17.92 -41.39
CA ALA A 744 11.20 18.68 -42.27
C ALA A 744 12.53 19.06 -41.60
N ALA A 745 12.55 19.23 -40.27
CA ALA A 745 13.78 19.43 -39.49
C ALA A 745 14.55 18.11 -39.31
N GLN A 746 13.83 17.01 -39.04
CA GLN A 746 14.40 15.66 -38.92
C GLN A 746 15.06 15.20 -40.24
N VAL A 747 14.49 15.56 -41.40
CA VAL A 747 15.08 15.33 -42.72
C VAL A 747 16.49 15.94 -42.84
N ASP A 748 16.74 17.09 -42.21
CA ASP A 748 18.07 17.72 -42.26
C ASP A 748 19.10 16.93 -41.41
N VAL A 749 18.68 16.38 -40.27
CA VAL A 749 19.53 15.51 -39.42
C VAL A 749 19.90 14.23 -40.17
N VAL A 750 18.90 13.55 -40.73
CA VAL A 750 19.10 12.32 -41.50
C VAL A 750 19.97 12.57 -42.73
N LEU A 751 19.71 13.66 -43.47
CA LEU A 751 20.50 14.04 -44.64
C LEU A 751 21.98 14.25 -44.29
N ASP A 752 22.27 15.02 -43.24
CA ASP A 752 23.64 15.32 -42.84
C ASP A 752 24.40 14.04 -42.46
N LYS A 753 23.76 13.12 -41.73
CA LYS A 753 24.37 11.85 -41.34
C LYS A 753 24.53 10.89 -42.54
N LEU A 754 23.56 10.83 -43.45
CA LEU A 754 23.68 10.06 -44.69
C LEU A 754 24.83 10.54 -45.58
N ILE A 755 25.05 11.85 -45.68
CA ILE A 755 26.19 12.41 -46.45
C ILE A 755 27.53 12.10 -45.78
N GLU A 756 27.57 12.09 -44.44
CA GLU A 756 28.76 11.72 -43.68
C GLU A 756 29.19 10.28 -43.99
N VAL A 757 28.25 9.33 -43.92
CA VAL A 757 28.52 7.90 -44.11
C VAL A 757 28.64 7.52 -45.59
N PHE A 758 27.78 8.06 -46.46
CA PHE A 758 27.70 7.75 -47.88
C PHE A 758 27.95 9.00 -48.78
N PRO A 759 29.17 9.57 -48.78
CA PRO A 759 29.46 10.83 -49.47
C PRO A 759 29.33 10.76 -51.00
N ASP A 760 29.37 9.57 -51.60
CA ASP A 760 29.18 9.39 -53.04
C ASP A 760 27.72 9.67 -53.49
N GLY A 761 26.76 9.59 -52.56
CA GLY A 761 25.33 9.88 -52.78
C GLY A 761 24.94 11.35 -52.55
N GLU A 762 25.85 12.22 -52.10
CA GLU A 762 25.56 13.58 -51.61
C GLU A 762 24.64 14.41 -52.52
N ASP A 763 24.95 14.48 -53.82
CA ASP A 763 24.15 15.28 -54.78
C ASP A 763 22.72 14.73 -54.91
N LEU A 764 22.55 13.40 -54.93
CA LEU A 764 21.25 12.73 -55.02
C LEU A 764 20.43 12.97 -53.75
N PHE A 765 21.04 12.74 -52.58
CA PHE A 765 20.38 12.88 -51.29
C PHE A 765 19.90 14.31 -51.06
N LYS A 766 20.71 15.31 -51.42
CA LYS A 766 20.31 16.72 -51.33
C LYS A 766 19.16 17.07 -52.25
N ASP A 767 19.16 16.59 -53.49
CA ASP A 767 18.08 16.87 -54.43
C ASP A 767 16.78 16.22 -53.94
N ASN A 768 16.83 14.95 -53.51
CA ASN A 768 15.68 14.21 -52.99
C ASN A 768 15.12 14.80 -51.68
N ALA A 769 15.98 15.11 -50.70
CA ALA A 769 15.58 15.74 -49.44
C ALA A 769 14.87 17.08 -49.67
N ASN A 770 15.34 17.89 -50.64
CA ASN A 770 14.67 19.13 -50.99
C ASN A 770 13.29 18.90 -51.63
N ASP A 771 13.15 17.89 -52.47
CA ASP A 771 11.86 17.53 -53.08
C ASP A 771 10.88 17.02 -52.01
N PHE A 772 11.33 16.18 -51.07
CA PHE A 772 10.50 15.68 -49.97
C PHE A 772 10.04 16.80 -49.03
N LYS A 773 10.94 17.71 -48.63
CA LYS A 773 10.57 18.89 -47.82
C LYS A 773 9.56 19.80 -48.51
N VAL A 774 9.54 19.86 -49.84
CA VAL A 774 8.51 20.63 -50.58
C VAL A 774 7.14 19.96 -50.45
N GLU A 775 7.06 18.63 -50.39
CA GLU A 775 5.79 17.94 -50.12
C GLU A 775 5.33 18.13 -48.66
N LEU A 776 6.26 18.07 -47.69
CA LEU A 776 5.95 18.35 -46.27
C LEU A 776 5.36 19.76 -46.06
N VAL A 777 5.90 20.78 -46.74
CA VAL A 777 5.33 22.14 -46.71
C VAL A 777 3.90 22.19 -47.25
N LYS A 778 3.58 21.40 -48.28
CA LYS A 778 2.20 21.33 -48.79
C LYS A 778 1.27 20.63 -47.81
N LEU A 779 1.78 19.63 -47.09
CA LEU A 779 1.06 18.91 -46.07
C LEU A 779 0.73 19.84 -44.88
N ASP A 780 1.72 20.61 -44.41
CA ASP A 780 1.53 21.68 -43.42
C ASP A 780 0.47 22.70 -43.86
N GLU A 781 0.58 23.26 -45.07
CA GLU A 781 -0.43 24.16 -45.62
C GLU A 781 -1.83 23.52 -45.70
N LYS A 782 -1.91 22.20 -45.90
CA LYS A 782 -3.17 21.45 -45.95
C LYS A 782 -3.77 21.32 -44.55
N PHE A 783 -3.02 20.86 -43.56
CA PHE A 783 -3.49 20.74 -42.18
C PHE A 783 -3.83 22.10 -41.56
N ALA A 784 -3.03 23.14 -41.80
CA ALA A 784 -3.33 24.51 -41.36
C ALA A 784 -4.67 25.05 -41.92
N SER A 785 -5.15 24.50 -43.04
CA SER A 785 -6.46 24.87 -43.58
C SER A 785 -7.66 24.34 -42.78
N LEU A 786 -7.46 23.39 -41.84
CA LEU A 786 -8.49 22.89 -40.94
C LEU A 786 -9.13 24.02 -40.12
N ALA A 787 -8.32 24.95 -39.61
CA ALA A 787 -8.77 26.12 -38.85
C ALA A 787 -9.72 27.04 -39.65
N ASP A 788 -9.60 27.05 -40.98
CA ASP A 788 -10.46 27.85 -41.85
C ASP A 788 -11.77 27.13 -42.24
N ILE A 789 -11.78 25.79 -42.23
CA ILE A 789 -12.88 24.99 -42.77
C ILE A 789 -13.71 24.29 -41.70
N CYS A 790 -13.17 24.04 -40.50
CA CYS A 790 -13.84 23.34 -39.40
C CYS A 790 -14.27 24.32 -38.31
N SER A 791 -15.53 24.21 -37.87
CA SER A 791 -16.07 25.07 -36.78
C SER A 791 -15.98 24.43 -35.40
N ASP A 792 -15.80 23.11 -35.38
CA ASP A 792 -15.56 22.29 -34.21
C ASP A 792 -14.31 21.46 -34.49
N ARG A 793 -13.41 21.36 -33.51
CA ARG A 793 -12.06 20.80 -33.66
C ARG A 793 -11.72 19.78 -32.58
N VAL A 794 -12.74 19.29 -31.88
CA VAL A 794 -12.63 18.17 -30.95
C VAL A 794 -12.49 16.87 -31.75
N VAL A 795 -11.55 16.03 -31.37
CA VAL A 795 -11.17 14.78 -32.02
C VAL A 795 -11.02 13.71 -30.95
N ALA A 796 -11.90 12.71 -30.94
CA ALA A 796 -11.79 11.60 -30.00
C ALA A 796 -10.94 10.46 -30.59
N ALA A 797 -9.82 10.11 -29.95
CA ALA A 797 -8.90 9.09 -30.43
C ALA A 797 -8.56 8.08 -29.32
N ASN A 798 -8.26 6.83 -29.67
CA ASN A 798 -7.92 5.78 -28.68
C ASN A 798 -6.46 5.79 -28.21
N HIS A 799 -5.59 6.61 -28.83
CA HIS A 799 -4.18 6.71 -28.49
C HIS A 799 -3.76 8.19 -28.46
N ASN A 800 -3.01 8.60 -27.44
CA ASN A 800 -2.56 9.98 -27.26
C ASN A 800 -1.26 10.31 -28.01
N ALA A 801 -1.19 9.98 -29.29
CA ALA A 801 0.00 10.24 -30.12
C ALA A 801 0.00 11.63 -30.79
N TYR A 802 -1.05 12.42 -30.63
CA TYR A 802 -1.34 13.51 -31.56
C TYR A 802 -0.99 14.91 -31.04
N SER A 803 -0.32 15.05 -29.90
CA SER A 803 -0.10 16.33 -29.21
C SER A 803 0.64 17.38 -30.07
N TYR A 804 1.68 16.98 -30.81
CA TYR A 804 2.35 17.91 -31.75
C TYR A 804 1.43 18.41 -32.86
N MET A 805 0.57 17.54 -33.38
CA MET A 805 -0.41 17.90 -34.40
C MET A 805 -1.50 18.81 -33.81
N ALA A 806 -1.96 18.48 -32.60
CA ALA A 806 -2.93 19.25 -31.84
C ALA A 806 -2.44 20.67 -31.61
N TYR A 807 -1.23 20.81 -31.05
CA TYR A 807 -0.59 22.08 -30.79
C TYR A 807 -0.40 22.92 -32.06
N ARG A 808 0.13 22.34 -33.14
CA ARG A 808 0.43 23.11 -34.36
C ARG A 808 -0.84 23.61 -35.07
N TYR A 809 -1.87 22.78 -35.12
CA TYR A 809 -3.07 23.05 -35.92
C TYR A 809 -4.29 23.47 -35.09
N ASP A 810 -4.12 23.67 -33.78
CA ASP A 810 -5.16 24.10 -32.85
C ASP A 810 -6.36 23.14 -32.93
N LEU A 811 -6.04 21.85 -32.76
CA LEU A 811 -7.00 20.74 -32.62
C LEU A 811 -7.07 20.36 -31.14
N ASP A 812 -8.23 19.88 -30.73
CA ASP A 812 -8.50 19.46 -29.36
C ASP A 812 -8.68 17.95 -29.37
N PHE A 813 -7.65 17.21 -28.95
CA PHE A 813 -7.72 15.76 -28.90
C PHE A 813 -8.25 15.34 -27.55
N VAL A 814 -9.30 14.54 -27.57
CA VAL A 814 -9.73 13.80 -26.40
C VAL A 814 -9.26 12.37 -26.58
N THR A 815 -8.30 11.96 -25.76
CA THR A 815 -7.91 10.56 -25.69
C THR A 815 -8.98 9.81 -24.93
N VAL A 816 -9.41 8.70 -25.50
CA VAL A 816 -10.34 7.79 -24.91
C VAL A 816 -9.51 6.69 -24.27
N HIS A 817 -9.27 6.82 -22.97
CA HIS A 817 -8.49 5.89 -22.15
C HIS A 817 -9.19 4.52 -22.06
N GLY A 818 -8.42 3.48 -21.70
CA GLY A 818 -8.87 2.10 -21.65
C GLY A 818 -9.01 1.41 -23.01
N LEU A 819 -8.83 2.11 -24.14
CA LEU A 819 -8.78 1.53 -25.50
C LEU A 819 -7.35 1.46 -26.04
N ASP A 820 -6.41 1.04 -25.20
CA ASP A 820 -5.03 0.82 -25.61
C ASP A 820 -5.02 -0.04 -26.90
N PRO A 821 -4.30 0.36 -27.96
CA PRO A 821 -4.10 -0.48 -29.14
C PRO A 821 -3.55 -1.88 -28.81
N GLU A 822 -2.86 -2.05 -27.69
CA GLU A 822 -2.14 -3.25 -27.25
C GLU A 822 -2.98 -4.21 -26.37
N GLY A 823 -4.13 -3.76 -25.82
CA GLY A 823 -4.97 -4.49 -24.86
C GLY A 823 -6.44 -4.72 -25.26
N GLU A 824 -7.12 -5.67 -24.62
CA GLU A 824 -8.60 -5.70 -24.65
C GLU A 824 -9.13 -4.76 -23.57
N PRO A 825 -10.01 -3.81 -23.91
CA PRO A 825 -10.58 -2.86 -22.95
C PRO A 825 -11.47 -3.57 -21.93
N SER A 826 -11.44 -3.13 -20.67
CA SER A 826 -12.36 -3.63 -19.65
C SER A 826 -13.80 -3.17 -19.94
N PRO A 827 -14.83 -3.82 -19.36
CA PRO A 827 -16.21 -3.33 -19.44
C PRO A 827 -16.39 -1.91 -18.89
N ALA A 828 -15.63 -1.56 -17.83
CA ALA A 828 -15.63 -0.23 -17.24
C ALA A 828 -15.06 0.82 -18.20
N ASP A 829 -13.94 0.51 -18.86
CA ASP A 829 -13.34 1.36 -19.89
C ASP A 829 -14.33 1.64 -21.01
N ILE A 830 -14.97 0.58 -21.53
CA ILE A 830 -15.99 0.70 -22.57
C ILE A 830 -17.13 1.64 -22.13
N GLN A 831 -17.59 1.53 -20.88
CA GLN A 831 -18.64 2.39 -20.36
C GLN A 831 -18.19 3.86 -20.25
N ASN A 832 -16.96 4.11 -19.77
CA ASN A 832 -16.37 5.44 -19.72
C ASN A 832 -16.27 6.08 -21.11
N VAL A 833 -15.83 5.30 -22.11
CA VAL A 833 -15.82 5.74 -23.51
C VAL A 833 -17.22 6.09 -24.00
N VAL A 834 -18.20 5.23 -23.72
CA VAL A 834 -19.59 5.39 -24.15
C VAL A 834 -20.17 6.68 -23.58
N ASP A 835 -19.96 6.94 -22.29
CA ASP A 835 -20.43 8.14 -21.61
C ASP A 835 -19.80 9.38 -22.22
N HIS A 836 -18.48 9.38 -22.40
CA HIS A 836 -17.76 10.50 -22.99
C HIS A 836 -18.25 10.83 -24.42
N ILE A 837 -18.48 9.80 -25.25
CA ILE A 837 -19.05 9.96 -26.60
C ILE A 837 -20.45 10.57 -26.55
N ASN A 838 -21.28 10.13 -25.60
CA ASN A 838 -22.66 10.60 -25.47
C ASN A 838 -22.74 12.04 -24.93
N GLU A 839 -21.94 12.37 -23.91
CA GLU A 839 -21.88 13.70 -23.28
C GLU A 839 -21.39 14.77 -24.25
N ASN A 840 -20.29 14.47 -24.96
CA ASN A 840 -19.69 15.38 -25.93
C ASN A 840 -20.33 15.29 -27.32
N ASN A 841 -21.32 14.40 -27.49
CA ASN A 841 -22.06 14.17 -28.74
C ASN A 841 -21.10 13.94 -29.93
N LEU A 842 -20.10 13.08 -29.71
CA LEU A 842 -19.06 12.75 -30.68
C LEU A 842 -19.63 11.84 -31.78
N GLU A 843 -19.42 12.20 -33.05
CA GLU A 843 -19.93 11.43 -34.20
C GLU A 843 -18.93 10.39 -34.71
N VAL A 844 -17.64 10.58 -34.40
CA VAL A 844 -16.53 9.75 -34.86
C VAL A 844 -15.57 9.45 -33.71
N LEU A 845 -15.22 8.18 -33.56
CA LEU A 845 -14.12 7.70 -32.73
C LEU A 845 -12.98 7.26 -33.66
N PHE A 846 -11.80 7.82 -33.45
CA PHE A 846 -10.60 7.47 -34.19
C PHE A 846 -9.84 6.37 -33.47
N ILE A 847 -9.48 5.32 -34.20
CA ILE A 847 -8.63 4.24 -33.70
C ILE A 847 -7.32 4.16 -34.49
N GLU A 848 -6.30 3.53 -33.94
CA GLU A 848 -5.10 3.23 -34.71
C GLU A 848 -5.33 2.19 -35.81
N GLU A 849 -4.36 2.03 -36.70
CA GLU A 849 -4.44 1.04 -37.79
C GLU A 849 -4.46 -0.40 -37.28
N TYR A 850 -3.74 -0.68 -36.19
CA TYR A 850 -3.56 -2.03 -35.63
C TYR A 850 -4.58 -2.40 -34.56
N THR A 851 -5.35 -1.43 -34.05
CA THR A 851 -6.45 -1.67 -33.11
C THR A 851 -7.52 -2.59 -33.71
N SER A 852 -7.89 -3.65 -32.99
CA SER A 852 -8.92 -4.57 -33.45
C SER A 852 -10.30 -3.91 -33.47
N GLN A 853 -11.03 -3.98 -34.58
CA GLN A 853 -12.42 -3.48 -34.61
C GLN A 853 -13.36 -4.20 -33.64
N SER A 854 -13.00 -5.40 -33.18
CA SER A 854 -13.82 -6.11 -32.18
C SER A 854 -13.75 -5.47 -30.80
N SER A 855 -12.61 -4.85 -30.42
CA SER A 855 -12.46 -4.23 -29.10
C SER A 855 -13.36 -3.00 -28.95
N VAL A 856 -13.62 -2.28 -30.06
CA VAL A 856 -14.49 -1.09 -30.06
C VAL A 856 -15.93 -1.38 -30.51
N GLN A 857 -16.30 -2.63 -30.75
CA GLN A 857 -17.62 -2.98 -31.31
C GLN A 857 -18.76 -2.67 -30.33
N ALA A 858 -18.57 -2.90 -29.04
CA ALA A 858 -19.56 -2.60 -28.00
C ALA A 858 -19.89 -1.09 -27.98
N ILE A 859 -18.85 -0.26 -27.99
CA ILE A 859 -18.97 1.21 -28.05
C ILE A 859 -19.79 1.65 -29.26
N VAL A 860 -19.52 1.08 -30.44
CA VAL A 860 -20.25 1.39 -31.67
C VAL A 860 -21.72 0.97 -31.59
N GLU A 861 -22.02 -0.17 -30.97
CA GLU A 861 -23.39 -0.68 -30.83
C GLU A 861 -24.22 0.17 -29.87
N GLU A 862 -23.60 0.72 -28.84
CA GLU A 862 -24.25 1.50 -27.80
C GLU A 862 -24.41 2.99 -28.16
N THR A 863 -23.35 3.63 -28.63
CA THR A 863 -23.34 5.07 -28.97
C THR A 863 -23.82 5.34 -30.40
N GLY A 864 -23.63 4.38 -31.31
CA GLY A 864 -23.81 4.58 -32.75
C GLY A 864 -22.73 5.43 -33.40
N VAL A 865 -21.60 5.66 -32.71
CA VAL A 865 -20.42 6.36 -33.25
C VAL A 865 -19.88 5.64 -34.49
N SER A 866 -19.28 6.39 -35.42
CA SER A 866 -18.57 5.78 -36.54
C SER A 866 -17.08 5.68 -36.28
N ILE A 867 -16.46 4.55 -36.64
CA ILE A 867 -15.03 4.35 -36.50
C ILE A 867 -14.30 4.86 -37.72
N GLN A 868 -13.22 5.61 -37.49
CA GLN A 868 -12.24 5.99 -38.50
C GLN A 868 -10.83 5.67 -38.00
N THR A 869 -9.86 5.63 -38.91
CA THR A 869 -8.46 5.38 -38.53
C THR A 869 -7.69 6.70 -38.45
N LEU A 870 -6.90 6.88 -37.40
CA LEU A 870 -5.78 7.81 -37.41
C LEU A 870 -4.48 7.01 -37.34
N TYR A 871 -3.57 7.33 -38.24
CA TYR A 871 -2.30 6.61 -38.41
C TYR A 871 -1.22 7.30 -37.59
N THR A 872 -0.65 6.59 -36.63
CA THR A 872 0.52 7.02 -35.85
C THR A 872 1.82 6.77 -36.58
N MET A 873 1.91 5.75 -37.43
CA MET A 873 3.10 5.46 -38.27
C MET A 873 4.36 5.07 -37.49
N GLU A 874 4.19 4.60 -36.25
CA GLU A 874 5.27 3.94 -35.49
C GLU A 874 5.67 2.63 -36.17
N MET A 875 4.64 1.87 -36.54
CA MET A 875 4.73 0.63 -37.27
C MET A 875 4.58 0.83 -38.78
N ALA A 876 5.07 -0.14 -39.54
CA ALA A 876 4.86 -0.17 -40.99
C ALA A 876 3.36 -0.36 -41.28
N PRO A 877 2.79 0.25 -42.35
CA PRO A 877 1.37 0.19 -42.64
C PRO A 877 0.93 -1.19 -43.11
N ILE A 878 -0.36 -1.50 -42.93
CA ILE A 878 -0.95 -2.76 -43.40
C ILE A 878 -0.96 -2.83 -44.94
N ASP A 879 -1.22 -1.69 -45.60
CA ASP A 879 -1.15 -1.56 -47.04
C ASP A 879 0.26 -1.11 -47.47
N ASP A 880 1.00 -2.03 -48.09
CA ASP A 880 2.38 -1.81 -48.55
C ASP A 880 2.54 -0.75 -49.66
N SER A 881 1.42 -0.20 -50.16
CA SER A 881 1.41 0.90 -51.12
C SER A 881 1.29 2.28 -50.48
N ASP A 882 1.06 2.33 -49.16
CA ASP A 882 1.07 3.58 -48.41
C ASP A 882 2.49 3.98 -47.99
N ASP A 883 2.70 5.29 -47.96
CA ASP A 883 3.93 5.96 -47.54
C ASP A 883 3.57 7.06 -46.52
N TYR A 884 4.58 7.67 -45.89
CA TYR A 884 4.35 8.72 -44.89
C TYR A 884 3.39 9.83 -45.40
N LEU A 885 3.56 10.26 -46.65
CA LEU A 885 2.73 11.34 -47.22
C LEU A 885 1.29 10.87 -47.44
N SER A 886 1.07 9.64 -47.92
CA SER A 886 -0.27 9.10 -48.13
C SER A 886 -1.01 8.87 -46.82
N LEU A 887 -0.32 8.38 -45.78
CA LEU A 887 -0.89 8.17 -44.44
C LEU A 887 -1.27 9.50 -43.80
N MET A 888 -0.40 10.51 -43.85
CA MET A 888 -0.74 11.85 -43.37
C MET A 888 -1.86 12.51 -44.19
N GLU A 889 -1.93 12.27 -45.51
CA GLU A 889 -3.06 12.70 -46.31
C GLU A 889 -4.37 12.02 -45.89
N LYS A 890 -4.33 10.74 -45.53
CA LYS A 890 -5.50 10.04 -44.97
C LYS A 890 -5.88 10.59 -43.60
N ASN A 891 -4.92 10.85 -42.71
CA ASN A 891 -5.16 11.50 -41.42
C ASN A 891 -5.93 12.80 -41.62
N PHE A 892 -5.48 13.66 -42.54
CA PHE A 892 -6.20 14.90 -42.86
C PHE A 892 -7.65 14.66 -43.33
N GLU A 893 -7.88 13.72 -44.25
CA GLU A 893 -9.23 13.46 -44.77
C GLU A 893 -10.14 12.82 -43.70
N ASN A 894 -9.57 11.98 -42.82
CA ASN A 894 -10.27 11.32 -41.72
C ASN A 894 -10.65 12.33 -40.63
N LEU A 895 -9.71 13.19 -40.21
CA LEU A 895 -9.99 14.32 -39.31
C LEU A 895 -11.10 15.21 -39.85
N LYS A 896 -11.02 15.59 -41.13
CA LYS A 896 -12.06 16.39 -41.78
C LYS A 896 -13.43 15.68 -41.82
N ALA A 897 -13.44 14.36 -41.87
CA ALA A 897 -14.67 13.57 -41.87
C ALA A 897 -15.29 13.46 -40.47
N GLY A 898 -14.48 13.47 -39.42
CA GLY A 898 -14.95 13.40 -38.03
C GLY A 898 -15.24 14.75 -37.38
N MET A 899 -14.60 15.82 -37.85
CA MET A 899 -14.86 17.19 -37.37
C MET A 899 -16.03 17.85 -38.13
N THR A 900 -16.68 18.83 -37.49
CA THR A 900 -17.74 19.63 -38.16
C THR A 900 -17.12 20.63 -39.14
N CYS A 901 -16.81 20.14 -40.35
CA CYS A 901 -16.17 20.93 -41.40
C CYS A 901 -17.12 21.32 -42.54
N SER A 902 -16.93 22.53 -43.06
CA SER A 902 -17.61 23.03 -44.24
C SER A 902 -17.15 22.27 -45.51
N ALA A 903 -18.12 21.92 -46.35
CA ALA A 903 -17.93 21.07 -47.54
C ALA A 903 -17.12 21.71 -48.68
#